data_AF-A0A7X6X671-F1
#
_entry.id   AF-A0A7X6X671-F1
#
_cell.length_a   1.000
_cell.length_b   1.000
_cell.length_c   1.000
_cell.angle_alpha   90.00
_cell.angle_beta   90.00
_cell.angle_gamma   90.00
#
_symmetry.space_group_name_H-M   'P 1'
#
loop_
_entity.id
_entity.type
_entity.pdbx_description
1 polymer ?
#
loop_
_entity_poly.entity_id
_entity_poly.type
_entity_poly.pdbx_seq_one_letter_code
_entity_poly.pdbx_strand_id
1 'polypeptide(L)'
;MNKKWIKRATGLLLALVMVFTIMPLTVNAQAEKELIILHTNDVHGSAEADDKHIGYANYKNVIEDYKAKNDHVLVVDAGDASMGTTFASLTEGADVITVLNMLPLDAFTPGNHEFDYSQESAMKNYADSDFPWYASNVTYESTGELVFDAGEVLDIGGLMVGIFGLATPETKFKADPRNTEGLNFADTVAANVAIAEDEVERLKNDGAEIIVLLSHLGTDLESDVKATDIAAAVEGIDIIIDGHSHSPHSESGPSGHSFIASGADGLLNIGLATVSTSGKVTSNVITKAEAVEYGKDEQLDALIEGILEEQEEVLGIVIGKTALELDGARETNRTGETNLGNLITDAMLDASGADVVLTNGGGFRATIEAGEITVKDIFTVLPFGNAMTVIKVTGQDIIDALNHGTKAYPEPAGGFPHVSGMTYEIAVGYGSIPNMVTNVKIAGEPLVKTKEYTLASNDFMAVGGDDYTMFKGKEQTALYGLMADIVRDYIIELEKEAGEEGFTYEIEGRITIYETAFKDAPLGHWAHEYVETLYEEDIVKGYGTSGEFRPDNKVIRGHAAKMIAIAAGLDYDGLKADFSDVAEDYEMSPFIAALVEKGAVKGYDDDTYRPEENIKRSHLAKVVVKVFGLEMGEEDVELTDIADNSEKEYIEILASNGLVKGYGDTKEFRPDRTISRAELAKILALAMDLQAVPGT
;
A
#
# COMPACT_ATOMS: atom_id res chain seq x y z
N MET A 1 85.22 -4.77 62.25
CA MET A 1 84.13 -5.65 61.79
C MET A 1 84.70 -6.82 60.99
N ASN A 2 84.34 -8.05 61.38
CA ASN A 2 85.03 -9.29 61.00
C ASN A 2 84.55 -9.80 59.63
N LYS A 3 85.46 -9.91 58.65
CA LYS A 3 85.19 -10.31 57.24
C LYS A 3 84.61 -11.74 57.08
N LYS A 4 84.45 -12.51 58.16
CA LYS A 4 83.76 -13.81 58.17
C LYS A 4 82.23 -13.72 58.19
N TRP A 5 81.63 -12.59 58.59
CA TRP A 5 80.17 -12.43 58.64
C TRP A 5 79.54 -12.03 57.30
N ILE A 6 80.28 -11.33 56.43
CA ILE A 6 79.76 -10.88 55.13
C ILE A 6 79.62 -12.04 54.13
N LYS A 7 80.45 -13.09 54.23
CA LYS A 7 80.39 -14.27 53.34
C LYS A 7 79.30 -15.29 53.70
N ARG A 8 78.72 -15.23 54.90
CA ARG A 8 77.59 -16.10 55.28
C ARG A 8 76.22 -15.46 55.02
N ALA A 9 76.15 -14.13 54.97
CA ALA A 9 74.93 -13.41 54.58
C ALA A 9 74.70 -13.37 53.06
N THR A 10 75.75 -13.48 52.24
CA THR A 10 75.63 -13.51 50.77
C THR A 10 75.26 -14.88 50.20
N GLY A 11 75.60 -15.98 50.89
CA GLY A 11 75.26 -17.34 50.45
C GLY A 11 73.79 -17.73 50.69
N LEU A 12 73.16 -17.20 51.75
CA LEU A 12 71.75 -17.45 52.06
C LEU A 12 70.79 -16.56 51.25
N LEU A 13 71.22 -15.36 50.82
CA LEU A 13 70.42 -14.50 49.96
C LEU A 13 70.41 -14.96 48.49
N LEU A 14 71.51 -15.58 48.00
CA LEU A 14 71.57 -16.13 46.63
C LEU A 14 70.86 -17.49 46.49
N ALA A 15 70.77 -18.28 47.56
CA ALA A 15 69.99 -19.52 47.56
C ALA A 15 68.48 -19.28 47.66
N LEU A 16 68.02 -18.19 48.29
CA LEU A 16 66.59 -17.85 48.36
C LEU A 16 66.07 -17.21 47.05
N VAL A 17 66.94 -16.55 46.27
CA VAL A 17 66.56 -15.95 44.97
C VAL A 17 66.57 -16.98 43.83
N MET A 18 67.36 -18.06 43.92
CA MET A 18 67.35 -19.16 42.92
C MET A 18 66.24 -20.21 43.12
N VAL A 19 65.59 -20.28 44.30
CA VAL A 19 64.46 -21.21 44.52
C VAL A 19 63.11 -20.57 44.21
N PHE A 20 63.03 -19.24 44.10
CA PHE A 20 61.81 -18.52 43.69
C PHE A 20 61.75 -18.15 42.19
N THR A 21 62.75 -18.50 41.39
CA THR A 21 62.81 -18.18 39.95
C THR A 21 62.56 -19.37 39.01
N ILE A 22 62.18 -20.54 39.54
CA ILE A 22 61.79 -21.72 38.74
C ILE A 22 60.54 -22.40 39.32
N MET A 23 59.54 -21.62 39.74
CA MET A 23 58.18 -22.08 39.48
C MET A 23 57.91 -21.72 38.03
N PRO A 24 57.58 -22.68 37.14
CA PRO A 24 56.89 -22.29 35.93
C PRO A 24 55.63 -21.59 36.43
N LEU A 25 55.58 -20.26 36.26
CA LEU A 25 54.32 -19.59 36.06
C LEU A 25 53.78 -20.20 34.77
N THR A 26 53.11 -21.34 34.89
CA THR A 26 52.02 -21.67 34.00
C THR A 26 50.98 -20.59 34.29
N VAL A 27 51.17 -19.42 33.67
CA VAL A 27 50.02 -18.66 33.23
C VAL A 27 49.32 -19.65 32.31
N ASN A 28 48.32 -20.36 32.83
CA ASN A 28 47.28 -20.91 32.00
C ASN A 28 46.66 -19.68 31.35
N ALA A 29 47.21 -19.24 30.21
CA ALA A 29 46.39 -18.57 29.23
C ALA A 29 45.37 -19.64 28.87
N GLN A 30 44.18 -19.56 29.46
CA GLN A 30 43.04 -20.33 28.99
C GLN A 30 42.98 -20.08 27.50
N ALA A 31 43.11 -21.14 26.70
CA ALA A 31 43.08 -21.00 25.25
C ALA A 31 41.77 -20.30 24.91
N GLU A 32 41.87 -19.19 24.18
CA GLU A 32 40.70 -18.45 23.72
C GLU A 32 39.81 -19.41 22.93
N LYS A 33 38.57 -19.59 23.39
CA LYS A 33 37.57 -20.38 22.68
C LYS A 33 36.80 -19.44 21.76
N GLU A 34 36.44 -19.92 20.59
CA GLU A 34 35.55 -19.23 19.65
C GLU A 34 34.30 -20.07 19.48
N LEU A 35 33.14 -19.42 19.54
CA LEU A 35 31.83 -19.95 19.19
C LEU A 35 31.53 -19.53 17.75
N ILE A 36 31.20 -20.49 16.88
CA ILE A 36 30.63 -20.22 15.57
C ILE A 36 29.10 -20.27 15.70
N ILE A 37 28.42 -19.28 15.16
CA ILE A 37 26.96 -19.23 15.11
C ILE A 37 26.54 -19.25 13.64
N LEU A 38 25.86 -20.33 13.24
CA LEU A 38 25.14 -20.39 11.98
C LEU A 38 23.71 -19.98 12.24
N HIS A 39 23.19 -19.02 11.49
CA HIS A 39 21.83 -18.53 11.74
C HIS A 39 21.04 -18.20 10.50
N THR A 40 19.73 -18.28 10.66
CA THR A 40 18.71 -17.92 9.67
C THR A 40 17.67 -17.03 10.34
N ASN A 41 16.87 -16.34 9.54
CA ASN A 41 15.74 -15.51 9.95
C ASN A 41 14.89 -15.26 8.71
N ASP A 42 13.59 -15.02 8.88
CA ASP A 42 12.67 -14.62 7.82
C ASP A 42 12.74 -15.58 6.61
N VAL A 43 12.77 -16.89 6.83
CA VAL A 43 12.88 -17.86 5.72
C VAL A 43 11.58 -17.92 4.92
N HIS A 44 10.45 -17.55 5.53
CA HIS A 44 9.18 -17.36 4.83
C HIS A 44 8.84 -18.52 3.90
N GLY A 45 8.88 -19.74 4.45
CA GLY A 45 8.42 -20.93 3.75
C GLY A 45 9.25 -21.32 2.53
N SER A 46 10.41 -20.68 2.30
CA SER A 46 11.32 -20.99 1.18
C SER A 46 12.12 -22.27 1.45
N ALA A 47 11.40 -23.38 1.59
CA ALA A 47 11.96 -24.64 2.04
C ALA A 47 12.85 -25.34 1.01
N GLU A 48 12.44 -25.30 -0.26
CA GLU A 48 13.19 -25.88 -1.37
C GLU A 48 14.24 -24.92 -1.96
N ALA A 49 15.24 -25.48 -2.62
CA ALA A 49 16.24 -24.70 -3.34
C ALA A 49 15.73 -24.36 -4.75
N ASP A 50 15.73 -23.08 -5.14
CA ASP A 50 15.30 -22.64 -6.47
C ASP A 50 16.41 -21.88 -7.22
N ASP A 51 16.12 -20.82 -7.99
CA ASP A 51 17.12 -19.94 -8.60
C ASP A 51 17.72 -18.92 -7.60
N LYS A 52 16.98 -18.54 -6.55
CA LYS A 52 17.37 -17.51 -5.57
C LYS A 52 17.73 -18.05 -4.19
N HIS A 53 16.92 -18.96 -3.66
CA HIS A 53 16.96 -19.45 -2.27
C HIS A 53 17.89 -20.67 -2.14
N ILE A 54 18.49 -20.83 -0.96
CA ILE A 54 19.42 -21.94 -0.69
C ILE A 54 18.66 -23.26 -0.44
N GLY A 55 17.50 -23.19 0.20
CA GLY A 55 16.72 -24.35 0.64
C GLY A 55 17.33 -25.08 1.84
N TYR A 56 16.47 -25.65 2.69
CA TYR A 56 16.89 -26.25 3.97
C TYR A 56 17.79 -27.48 3.79
N ALA A 57 17.66 -28.23 2.69
CA ALA A 57 18.52 -29.38 2.42
C ALA A 57 20.00 -29.00 2.21
N ASN A 58 20.28 -27.88 1.52
CA ASN A 58 21.65 -27.37 1.41
C ASN A 58 22.12 -26.79 2.75
N TYR A 59 21.24 -26.07 3.46
CA TYR A 59 21.58 -25.50 4.77
C TYR A 59 22.01 -26.58 5.78
N LYS A 60 21.30 -27.72 5.82
CA LYS A 60 21.64 -28.84 6.70
C LYS A 60 23.07 -29.35 6.47
N ASN A 61 23.49 -29.53 5.22
CA ASN A 61 24.87 -29.97 4.94
C ASN A 61 25.92 -28.92 5.33
N VAL A 62 25.62 -27.63 5.16
CA VAL A 62 26.49 -26.56 5.67
C VAL A 62 26.64 -26.69 7.19
N ILE A 63 25.53 -26.87 7.92
CA ILE A 63 25.57 -27.08 9.36
C ILE A 63 26.41 -28.29 9.74
N GLU A 64 26.18 -29.44 9.11
CA GLU A 64 26.89 -30.68 9.41
C GLU A 64 28.40 -30.58 9.13
N ASP A 65 28.79 -29.91 8.05
CA ASP A 65 30.21 -29.69 7.72
C ASP A 65 30.91 -28.81 8.78
N TYR A 66 30.24 -27.74 9.25
CA TYR A 66 30.78 -26.89 10.32
C TYR A 66 30.84 -27.64 11.66
N LYS A 67 29.77 -28.35 12.06
CA LYS A 67 29.74 -29.19 13.27
C LYS A 67 30.79 -30.32 13.22
N ALA A 68 31.17 -30.81 12.03
CA ALA A 68 32.23 -31.82 11.88
C ALA A 68 33.66 -31.25 12.01
N LYS A 69 33.85 -29.95 11.78
CA LYS A 69 35.15 -29.27 11.81
C LYS A 69 35.42 -28.51 13.11
N ASN A 70 34.37 -28.18 13.86
CA ASN A 70 34.46 -27.39 15.08
C ASN A 70 33.46 -27.90 16.13
N ASP A 71 33.94 -28.10 17.36
CA ASP A 71 33.13 -28.57 18.49
C ASP A 71 32.25 -27.45 19.10
N HIS A 72 32.51 -26.18 18.76
CA HIS A 72 31.79 -25.01 19.28
C HIS A 72 30.93 -24.35 18.18
N VAL A 73 29.88 -25.03 17.73
CA VAL A 73 28.94 -24.52 16.72
C VAL A 73 27.54 -24.48 17.30
N LEU A 74 26.95 -23.29 17.32
CA LEU A 74 25.55 -23.02 17.67
C LEU A 74 24.75 -22.75 16.39
N VAL A 75 23.57 -23.33 16.28
CA VAL A 75 22.68 -23.18 15.12
C VAL A 75 21.36 -22.61 15.62
N VAL A 76 20.94 -21.45 15.10
CA VAL A 76 19.74 -20.76 15.58
C VAL A 76 18.93 -20.17 14.44
N ASP A 77 17.63 -20.01 14.65
CA ASP A 77 16.73 -19.34 13.70
C ASP A 77 15.97 -18.22 14.42
N ALA A 78 16.03 -17.02 13.83
CA ALA A 78 15.51 -15.82 14.45
C ALA A 78 14.04 -15.56 14.15
N GLY A 79 13.25 -16.54 13.71
CA GLY A 79 11.79 -16.43 13.53
C GLY A 79 11.35 -16.04 12.13
N ASP A 80 10.04 -16.02 11.92
CA ASP A 80 9.36 -15.83 10.62
C ASP A 80 9.74 -16.91 9.60
N ALA A 81 9.69 -18.16 10.03
CA ALA A 81 9.86 -19.31 9.14
C ALA A 81 8.54 -19.69 8.45
N SER A 82 7.41 -19.38 9.08
CA SER A 82 6.13 -20.06 8.84
C SER A 82 5.15 -19.35 7.88
N MET A 83 5.56 -18.37 7.08
CA MET A 83 4.70 -17.67 6.09
C MET A 83 5.30 -17.75 4.67
N GLY A 84 4.77 -17.03 3.68
CA GLY A 84 5.49 -16.65 2.45
C GLY A 84 5.28 -17.52 1.21
N THR A 85 5.03 -18.82 1.38
CA THR A 85 4.78 -19.75 0.26
C THR A 85 3.58 -20.66 0.53
N THR A 86 3.12 -21.37 -0.51
CA THR A 86 2.15 -22.46 -0.35
C THR A 86 2.69 -23.58 0.53
N PHE A 87 4.02 -23.77 0.56
CA PHE A 87 4.68 -24.75 1.42
C PHE A 87 4.32 -24.54 2.89
N ALA A 88 4.31 -23.29 3.36
CA ALA A 88 3.91 -22.95 4.72
C ALA A 88 2.39 -22.81 4.86
N SER A 89 1.74 -22.15 3.91
CA SER A 89 0.34 -21.72 4.07
C SER A 89 -0.69 -22.85 3.98
N LEU A 90 -0.42 -23.92 3.22
CA LEU A 90 -1.37 -25.03 3.10
C LEU A 90 -1.53 -25.84 4.39
N THR A 91 -0.55 -25.80 5.27
CA THR A 91 -0.52 -26.57 6.53
C THR A 91 -0.35 -25.70 7.76
N GLU A 92 -0.59 -24.40 7.64
CA GLU A 92 -0.50 -23.43 8.74
C GLU A 92 0.86 -23.50 9.47
N GLY A 93 1.94 -23.66 8.69
CA GLY A 93 3.32 -23.77 9.17
C GLY A 93 3.76 -25.17 9.62
N ALA A 94 2.88 -26.16 9.70
CA ALA A 94 3.23 -27.49 10.23
C ALA A 94 4.31 -28.22 9.39
N ASP A 95 4.29 -28.06 8.06
CA ASP A 95 5.32 -28.64 7.19
C ASP A 95 6.69 -27.95 7.36
N VAL A 96 6.69 -26.65 7.67
CA VAL A 96 7.91 -25.91 8.00
C VAL A 96 8.54 -26.48 9.28
N ILE A 97 7.75 -26.71 10.33
CA ILE A 97 8.23 -27.35 11.57
C ILE A 97 8.77 -28.76 11.30
N THR A 98 8.08 -29.53 10.46
CA THR A 98 8.54 -30.87 10.07
C THR A 98 9.93 -30.84 9.42
N VAL A 99 10.20 -29.84 8.58
CA VAL A 99 11.51 -29.61 7.96
C VAL A 99 12.54 -29.10 8.97
N LEU A 100 12.18 -28.14 9.84
CA LEU A 100 13.08 -27.59 10.86
C LEU A 100 13.51 -28.65 11.88
N ASN A 101 12.63 -29.59 12.25
CA ASN A 101 12.95 -30.72 13.14
C ASN A 101 14.04 -31.65 12.56
N MET A 102 14.29 -31.61 11.24
CA MET A 102 15.39 -32.34 10.61
C MET A 102 16.74 -31.63 10.68
N LEU A 103 16.77 -30.37 11.11
CA LEU A 103 17.98 -29.59 11.35
C LEU A 103 18.43 -29.77 12.81
N PRO A 104 19.74 -29.80 13.10
CA PRO A 104 20.24 -29.81 14.46
C PRO A 104 20.22 -28.39 15.04
N LEU A 105 19.03 -27.79 15.10
CA LEU A 105 18.75 -26.44 15.59
C LEU A 105 18.84 -26.43 17.12
N ASP A 106 19.59 -25.47 17.66
CA ASP A 106 19.83 -25.35 19.10
C ASP A 106 18.83 -24.39 19.77
N ALA A 107 18.29 -23.40 19.02
CA ALA A 107 17.23 -22.52 19.50
C ALA A 107 16.47 -21.83 18.35
N PHE A 108 15.21 -21.48 18.62
CA PHE A 108 14.33 -20.69 17.77
C PHE A 108 13.73 -19.53 18.59
N THR A 109 13.46 -18.36 18.00
CA THR A 109 12.59 -17.34 18.60
C THR A 109 11.38 -17.13 17.69
N PRO A 110 10.15 -17.02 18.22
CA PRO A 110 9.00 -16.73 17.37
C PRO A 110 9.08 -15.32 16.81
N GLY A 111 8.87 -15.19 15.50
CA GLY A 111 8.55 -13.94 14.85
C GLY A 111 7.05 -13.66 14.84
N ASN A 112 6.63 -12.59 14.17
CA ASN A 112 5.20 -12.29 14.10
C ASN A 112 4.44 -13.29 13.22
N HIS A 113 5.07 -13.80 12.16
CA HIS A 113 4.44 -14.68 11.18
C HIS A 113 4.21 -16.10 11.69
N GLU A 114 4.79 -16.49 12.83
CA GLU A 114 4.39 -17.70 13.54
C GLU A 114 2.92 -17.65 14.05
N PHE A 115 2.32 -16.46 14.13
CA PHE A 115 0.94 -16.24 14.61
C PHE A 115 -0.06 -15.89 13.50
N ASP A 116 0.31 -16.00 12.23
CA ASP A 116 -0.54 -15.57 11.10
C ASP A 116 -1.83 -16.38 10.97
N TYR A 117 -1.75 -17.69 11.13
CA TYR A 117 -2.88 -18.58 10.89
C TYR A 117 -3.84 -18.63 12.07
N SER A 118 -3.35 -19.08 13.24
CA SER A 118 -4.10 -19.04 14.49
C SER A 118 -3.18 -19.15 15.71
N GLN A 119 -3.68 -18.72 16.89
CA GLN A 119 -2.98 -19.00 18.16
C GLN A 119 -2.83 -20.51 18.39
N GLU A 120 -3.83 -21.30 18.00
CA GLU A 120 -3.83 -22.76 18.17
C GLU A 120 -2.73 -23.40 17.33
N SER A 121 -2.58 -22.98 16.08
CA SER A 121 -1.57 -23.48 15.15
C SER A 121 -0.17 -23.07 15.62
N ALA A 122 0.02 -21.83 16.08
CA ALA A 122 1.27 -21.37 16.68
C ALA A 122 1.68 -22.23 17.89
N MET A 123 0.75 -22.47 18.83
CA MET A 123 1.01 -23.30 20.01
C MET A 123 1.22 -24.77 19.68
N LYS A 124 0.54 -25.28 18.65
CA LYS A 124 0.75 -26.64 18.16
C LYS A 124 2.14 -26.78 17.52
N ASN A 125 2.53 -25.83 16.67
CA ASN A 125 3.85 -25.79 16.04
C ASN A 125 4.97 -25.70 17.07
N TYR A 126 4.80 -24.86 18.11
CA TYR A 126 5.70 -24.83 19.27
C TYR A 126 5.78 -26.20 19.96
N ALA A 127 4.64 -26.83 20.27
CA ALA A 127 4.61 -28.13 20.94
C ALA A 127 5.20 -29.29 20.12
N ASP A 128 5.11 -29.21 18.79
CA ASP A 128 5.63 -30.21 17.85
C ASP A 128 7.09 -29.96 17.44
N SER A 129 7.72 -28.87 17.92
CA SER A 129 9.13 -28.58 17.66
C SER A 129 10.05 -29.45 18.52
N ASP A 130 11.06 -30.06 17.89
CA ASP A 130 12.11 -30.84 18.57
C ASP A 130 13.22 -29.94 19.17
N PHE A 131 13.10 -28.62 18.97
CA PHE A 131 14.00 -27.57 19.43
C PHE A 131 13.22 -26.55 20.29
N PRO A 132 13.89 -25.89 21.26
CA PRO A 132 13.23 -24.94 22.14
C PRO A 132 12.93 -23.61 21.44
N TRP A 133 11.78 -23.01 21.77
CA TRP A 133 11.43 -21.65 21.39
C TRP A 133 11.69 -20.71 22.58
N TYR A 134 12.42 -19.63 22.35
CA TYR A 134 12.76 -18.65 23.38
C TYR A 134 12.08 -17.31 23.14
N ALA A 135 11.35 -16.82 24.14
CA ALA A 135 10.83 -15.45 24.18
C ALA A 135 10.52 -15.00 25.62
N SER A 136 11.49 -14.34 26.26
CA SER A 136 11.40 -13.86 27.65
C SER A 136 10.39 -12.73 27.86
N ASN A 137 9.85 -12.16 26.78
CA ASN A 137 8.97 -11.01 26.80
C ASN A 137 7.51 -11.30 26.40
N VAL A 138 7.14 -12.59 26.31
CA VAL A 138 5.77 -13.02 25.98
C VAL A 138 5.17 -13.78 27.15
N THR A 139 4.07 -13.27 27.68
CA THR A 139 3.41 -13.80 28.89
C THR A 139 1.90 -13.98 28.67
N TYR A 140 1.28 -14.93 29.34
CA TYR A 140 -0.18 -15.01 29.39
C TYR A 140 -0.73 -13.87 30.25
N GLU A 141 -1.66 -13.07 29.72
CA GLU A 141 -2.28 -11.95 30.47
C GLU A 141 -2.98 -12.43 31.76
N SER A 142 -3.49 -13.66 31.74
CA SER A 142 -4.26 -14.23 32.85
C SER A 142 -3.41 -14.66 34.05
N THR A 143 -2.16 -15.08 33.82
CA THR A 143 -1.28 -15.64 34.87
C THR A 143 0.00 -14.84 35.08
N GLY A 144 0.45 -14.11 34.05
CA GLY A 144 1.78 -13.50 34.00
C GLY A 144 2.91 -14.51 33.80
N GLU A 145 2.61 -15.78 33.56
CA GLU A 145 3.60 -16.81 33.23
C GLU A 145 4.04 -16.66 31.78
N LEU A 146 5.29 -17.05 31.49
CA LEU A 146 5.82 -17.04 30.14
C LEU A 146 5.05 -18.00 29.23
N VAL A 147 4.85 -17.60 27.98
CA VAL A 147 4.25 -18.45 26.94
C VAL A 147 5.27 -19.44 26.39
N PHE A 148 6.49 -18.97 26.18
CA PHE A 148 7.65 -19.71 25.69
C PHE A 148 8.72 -19.75 26.77
N ASP A 149 9.72 -20.60 26.61
CA ASP A 149 10.86 -20.61 27.54
C ASP A 149 11.62 -19.27 27.42
N ALA A 150 12.26 -18.82 28.51
CA ALA A 150 13.04 -17.58 28.49
C ALA A 150 14.36 -17.75 27.72
N GLY A 151 15.07 -18.85 28.03
CA GLY A 151 16.42 -19.11 27.60
C GLY A 151 17.14 -20.05 28.56
N GLU A 152 18.31 -20.55 28.17
CA GLU A 152 19.12 -21.46 28.99
C GLU A 152 20.62 -21.30 28.77
N VAL A 153 21.43 -22.03 29.55
CA VAL A 153 22.86 -22.17 29.31
C VAL A 153 23.13 -23.54 28.67
N LEU A 154 23.59 -23.52 27.42
CA LEU A 154 23.95 -24.70 26.64
C LEU A 154 25.42 -25.05 26.84
N ASP A 155 25.74 -26.35 26.97
CA ASP A 155 27.12 -26.86 26.93
C ASP A 155 27.47 -27.25 25.48
N ILE A 156 28.10 -26.31 24.76
CA ILE A 156 28.53 -26.53 23.37
C ILE A 156 30.01 -26.92 23.37
N GLY A 157 30.30 -28.22 23.40
CA GLY A 157 31.67 -28.75 23.36
C GLY A 157 32.54 -28.35 24.56
N GLY A 158 31.93 -28.08 25.72
CA GLY A 158 32.61 -27.59 26.93
C GLY A 158 32.70 -26.06 27.01
N LEU A 159 32.07 -25.32 26.09
CA LEU A 159 31.86 -23.87 26.16
C LEU A 159 30.43 -23.59 26.63
N MET A 160 30.28 -22.91 27.75
CA MET A 160 28.96 -22.60 28.30
C MET A 160 28.38 -21.37 27.60
N VAL A 161 27.33 -21.55 26.79
CA VAL A 161 26.70 -20.48 26.01
C VAL A 161 25.33 -20.18 26.59
N GLY A 162 25.14 -19.00 27.18
CA GLY A 162 23.83 -18.51 27.57
C GLY A 162 23.08 -18.00 26.33
N ILE A 163 21.84 -18.42 26.14
CA ILE A 163 20.97 -17.94 25.08
C ILE A 163 19.59 -17.61 25.64
N PHE A 164 19.01 -16.49 25.21
CA PHE A 164 17.64 -16.10 25.54
C PHE A 164 16.98 -15.37 24.36
N GLY A 165 15.65 -15.28 24.36
CA GLY A 165 14.88 -14.77 23.22
C GLY A 165 14.02 -13.54 23.51
N LEU A 166 13.73 -12.75 22.47
CA LEU A 166 12.75 -11.64 22.51
C LEU A 166 11.93 -11.59 21.21
N ALA A 167 10.60 -11.65 21.32
CA ALA A 167 9.68 -11.56 20.20
C ALA A 167 9.12 -10.14 20.03
N THR A 168 8.82 -9.73 18.79
CA THR A 168 8.31 -8.37 18.54
C THR A 168 6.91 -8.13 19.13
N PRO A 169 6.68 -7.01 19.84
CA PRO A 169 5.33 -6.60 20.22
C PRO A 169 4.44 -6.26 19.02
N GLU A 170 5.05 -6.03 17.84
CA GLU A 170 4.33 -5.81 16.60
C GLU A 170 3.47 -7.01 16.20
N THR A 171 3.75 -8.21 16.72
CA THR A 171 2.92 -9.41 16.51
C THR A 171 1.43 -9.14 16.80
N LYS A 172 1.11 -8.26 17.75
CA LYS A 172 -0.27 -7.88 18.07
C LYS A 172 -1.03 -7.18 16.93
N PHE A 173 -0.32 -6.67 15.92
CA PHE A 173 -0.91 -5.93 14.80
C PHE A 173 -0.34 -6.28 13.42
N LYS A 174 0.77 -7.02 13.34
CA LYS A 174 1.30 -7.61 12.11
C LYS A 174 0.74 -9.01 11.83
N ALA A 175 0.37 -9.75 12.86
CA ALA A 175 -0.51 -10.91 12.75
C ALA A 175 -1.95 -10.52 13.13
N ASP A 176 -2.91 -11.44 12.98
CA ASP A 176 -4.28 -11.22 13.41
C ASP A 176 -4.33 -11.00 14.94
N PRO A 177 -4.86 -9.86 15.44
CA PRO A 177 -4.97 -9.62 16.88
C PRO A 177 -5.74 -10.72 17.63
N ARG A 178 -6.64 -11.44 16.95
CA ARG A 178 -7.36 -12.61 17.52
C ARG A 178 -6.42 -13.78 17.80
N ASN A 179 -5.33 -13.91 17.04
CA ASN A 179 -4.33 -14.96 17.20
C ASN A 179 -3.36 -14.70 18.36
N THR A 180 -3.41 -13.50 18.93
CA THR A 180 -2.62 -13.11 20.11
C THR A 180 -3.50 -12.77 21.32
N GLU A 181 -4.80 -13.07 21.27
CA GLU A 181 -5.73 -12.78 22.35
C GLU A 181 -5.28 -13.48 23.65
N GLY A 182 -5.25 -12.72 24.75
CA GLY A 182 -4.77 -13.20 26.05
C GLY A 182 -3.26 -13.32 26.18
N LEU A 183 -2.48 -12.91 25.18
CA LEU A 183 -1.01 -12.84 25.25
C LEU A 183 -0.56 -11.38 25.41
N ASN A 184 0.42 -11.18 26.29
CA ASN A 184 1.09 -9.92 26.49
C ASN A 184 2.52 -10.00 25.98
N PHE A 185 2.83 -9.13 25.02
CA PHE A 185 4.18 -8.89 24.50
C PHE A 185 4.67 -7.58 25.13
N ALA A 186 5.88 -7.56 25.69
CA ALA A 186 6.44 -6.32 26.22
C ALA A 186 6.60 -5.28 25.09
N ASP A 187 5.85 -4.19 25.17
CA ASP A 187 5.63 -3.24 24.07
C ASP A 187 6.45 -1.95 24.19
N THR A 188 7.29 -1.84 25.21
CA THR A 188 8.17 -0.69 25.40
C THR A 188 9.63 -1.10 25.41
N VAL A 189 10.50 -0.21 24.91
CA VAL A 189 11.96 -0.36 25.00
C VAL A 189 12.39 -0.60 26.45
N ALA A 190 11.87 0.19 27.40
CA ALA A 190 12.24 0.07 28.81
C ALA A 190 11.90 -1.29 29.41
N ALA A 191 10.76 -1.90 29.04
CA ALA A 191 10.39 -3.23 29.53
C ALA A 191 11.30 -4.31 28.94
N ASN A 192 11.57 -4.28 27.64
CA ASN A 192 12.46 -5.25 26.99
C ASN A 192 13.91 -5.14 27.47
N VAL A 193 14.40 -3.92 27.72
CA VAL A 193 15.71 -3.69 28.34
C VAL A 193 15.78 -4.32 29.73
N ALA A 194 14.79 -4.10 30.59
CA ALA A 194 14.77 -4.69 31.93
C ALA A 194 14.75 -6.23 31.89
N ILE A 195 13.94 -6.81 31.01
CA ILE A 195 13.88 -8.27 30.80
C ILE A 195 15.25 -8.80 30.36
N ALA A 196 15.89 -8.13 29.39
CA ALA A 196 17.19 -8.55 28.89
C ALA A 196 18.31 -8.40 29.95
N GLU A 197 18.29 -7.36 30.78
CA GLU A 197 19.21 -7.21 31.91
C GLU A 197 19.06 -8.35 32.93
N ASP A 198 17.82 -8.70 33.28
CA ASP A 198 17.52 -9.80 34.21
C ASP A 198 18.01 -11.16 33.65
N GLU A 199 17.78 -11.43 32.36
CA GLU A 199 18.25 -12.66 31.71
C GLU A 199 19.78 -12.72 31.61
N VAL A 200 20.45 -11.60 31.30
CA VAL A 200 21.91 -11.53 31.31
C VAL A 200 22.47 -11.83 32.70
N GLU A 201 21.89 -11.25 33.76
CA GLU A 201 22.31 -11.54 35.15
C GLU A 201 22.10 -13.03 35.48
N ARG A 202 20.94 -13.59 35.13
CA ARG A 202 20.62 -15.00 35.36
C ARG A 202 21.61 -15.93 34.65
N LEU A 203 21.82 -15.75 33.35
CA LEU A 203 22.72 -16.60 32.55
C LEU A 203 24.17 -16.50 33.01
N LYS A 204 24.64 -15.31 33.41
CA LYS A 204 25.98 -15.15 34.03
C LYS A 204 26.10 -15.92 35.34
N ASN A 205 25.08 -15.86 36.20
CA ASN A 205 25.05 -16.59 37.46
C ASN A 205 25.02 -18.12 37.24
N ASP A 206 24.39 -18.56 36.16
CA ASP A 206 24.35 -19.96 35.72
C ASP A 206 25.65 -20.42 35.03
N GLY A 207 26.60 -19.51 34.81
CA GLY A 207 27.96 -19.82 34.37
C GLY A 207 28.21 -19.64 32.87
N ALA A 208 27.36 -18.89 32.16
CA ALA A 208 27.60 -18.55 30.76
C ALA A 208 28.95 -17.85 30.56
N GLU A 209 29.73 -18.33 29.59
CA GLU A 209 31.00 -17.74 29.11
C GLU A 209 30.75 -16.76 27.95
N ILE A 210 29.69 -16.99 27.16
CA ILE A 210 29.21 -16.14 26.06
C ILE A 210 27.69 -16.04 26.17
N ILE A 211 27.11 -14.86 25.96
CA ILE A 211 25.66 -14.63 25.97
C ILE A 211 25.16 -14.15 24.60
N VAL A 212 24.20 -14.90 24.05
CA VAL A 212 23.52 -14.65 22.79
C VAL A 212 22.09 -14.21 23.07
N LEU A 213 21.67 -13.08 22.51
CA LEU A 213 20.26 -12.75 22.38
C LEU A 213 19.80 -13.18 20.98
N LEU A 214 18.77 -14.03 20.91
CA LEU A 214 18.08 -14.40 19.69
C LEU A 214 16.77 -13.59 19.62
N SER A 215 16.71 -12.56 18.78
CA SER A 215 15.56 -11.65 18.74
C SER A 215 14.84 -11.67 17.40
N HIS A 216 13.57 -11.31 17.45
CA HIS A 216 12.78 -10.95 16.28
C HIS A 216 12.18 -9.57 16.53
N LEU A 217 13.03 -8.54 16.68
CA LEU A 217 12.61 -7.17 16.98
C LEU A 217 12.80 -6.23 15.79
N GLY A 218 13.75 -6.55 14.92
CA GLY A 218 14.11 -5.72 13.79
C GLY A 218 14.99 -4.53 14.15
N THR A 219 15.44 -3.85 13.10
CA THR A 219 16.31 -2.67 13.16
C THR A 219 15.72 -1.47 12.39
N ASP A 220 14.60 -1.67 11.69
CA ASP A 220 14.00 -0.64 10.85
C ASP A 220 13.53 0.57 11.63
N LEU A 221 13.57 1.74 10.99
CA LEU A 221 13.12 2.99 11.62
C LEU A 221 11.65 2.96 12.06
N GLU A 222 10.84 2.12 11.43
CA GLU A 222 9.39 2.02 11.66
C GLU A 222 9.00 1.18 12.88
N SER A 223 9.92 0.37 13.42
CA SER A 223 9.65 -0.43 14.63
C SER A 223 9.65 0.41 15.91
N ASP A 224 8.77 0.06 16.86
CA ASP A 224 8.67 0.76 18.16
C ASP A 224 9.71 0.27 19.18
N VAL A 225 10.10 -1.01 19.10
CA VAL A 225 11.14 -1.65 19.91
C VAL A 225 12.10 -2.37 18.96
N LYS A 226 13.39 -2.07 19.04
CA LYS A 226 14.40 -2.61 18.10
C LYS A 226 15.49 -3.37 18.81
N ALA A 227 16.12 -4.28 18.09
CA ALA A 227 17.36 -4.91 18.54
C ALA A 227 18.46 -3.88 18.84
N THR A 228 18.51 -2.77 18.09
CA THR A 228 19.47 -1.67 18.33
C THR A 228 19.23 -0.92 19.64
N ASP A 229 17.97 -0.83 20.10
CA ASP A 229 17.65 -0.24 21.40
C ASP A 229 18.21 -1.09 22.55
N ILE A 230 18.05 -2.42 22.43
CA ILE A 230 18.57 -3.38 23.41
C ILE A 230 20.11 -3.38 23.39
N ALA A 231 20.71 -3.44 22.20
CA ALA A 231 22.16 -3.39 22.02
C ALA A 231 22.80 -2.14 22.65
N ALA A 232 22.11 -1.00 22.59
CA ALA A 232 22.60 0.26 23.13
C ALA A 232 22.45 0.38 24.65
N ALA A 233 21.51 -0.33 25.25
CA ALA A 233 21.12 -0.18 26.66
C ALA A 233 21.63 -1.31 27.57
N VAL A 234 21.76 -2.54 27.07
CA VAL A 234 22.02 -3.73 27.89
C VAL A 234 23.50 -4.15 27.81
N GLU A 235 24.19 -4.13 28.95
CA GLU A 235 25.57 -4.60 29.03
C GLU A 235 25.65 -6.12 29.24
N GLY A 236 26.57 -6.79 28.54
CA GLY A 236 26.91 -8.20 28.78
C GLY A 236 26.20 -9.21 27.89
N ILE A 237 25.49 -8.75 26.88
CA ILE A 237 25.19 -9.52 25.67
C ILE A 237 26.42 -9.43 24.77
N ASP A 238 26.91 -10.56 24.26
CA ASP A 238 28.08 -10.59 23.37
C ASP A 238 27.66 -10.41 21.89
N ILE A 239 26.52 -10.98 21.51
CA ILE A 239 25.97 -10.89 20.14
C ILE A 239 24.44 -10.94 20.16
N ILE A 240 23.82 -10.23 19.23
CA ILE A 240 22.39 -10.30 18.94
C ILE A 240 22.23 -10.90 17.53
N ILE A 241 21.46 -11.97 17.43
CA ILE A 241 21.00 -12.53 16.15
C ILE A 241 19.56 -12.09 15.96
N ASP A 242 19.26 -11.33 14.91
CA ASP A 242 17.97 -10.64 14.74
C ASP A 242 17.31 -10.93 13.38
N GLY A 243 15.96 -10.88 13.34
CA GLY A 243 15.11 -10.99 12.14
C GLY A 243 14.26 -9.74 11.87
N HIS A 244 13.04 -9.92 11.34
CA HIS A 244 11.95 -8.93 11.18
C HIS A 244 12.15 -7.87 10.09
N SER A 245 13.38 -7.35 9.95
CA SER A 245 13.68 -6.23 9.04
C SER A 245 14.10 -6.66 7.63
N HIS A 246 14.16 -7.96 7.35
CA HIS A 246 14.44 -8.59 6.05
C HIS A 246 15.76 -8.15 5.37
N SER A 247 16.60 -7.36 6.03
CA SER A 247 17.80 -6.75 5.49
C SER A 247 19.05 -7.45 6.04
N PRO A 248 20.00 -7.91 5.19
CA PRO A 248 21.28 -8.38 5.69
C PRO A 248 22.00 -7.21 6.37
N HIS A 249 22.06 -7.28 7.68
CA HIS A 249 22.59 -6.20 8.51
C HIS A 249 23.76 -6.71 9.34
N SER A 250 24.82 -5.89 9.38
CA SER A 250 26.00 -6.13 10.21
C SER A 250 26.52 -4.79 10.72
N GLU A 251 26.17 -4.41 11.94
CA GLU A 251 26.65 -3.19 12.59
C GLU A 251 27.21 -3.52 13.97
N SER A 252 28.29 -2.82 14.35
CA SER A 252 28.77 -2.82 15.73
C SER A 252 27.91 -1.85 16.53
N GLY A 253 27.29 -2.31 17.61
CA GLY A 253 26.55 -1.42 18.51
C GLY A 253 27.42 -0.28 19.06
N PRO A 254 26.80 0.82 19.55
CA PRO A 254 27.53 1.93 20.13
C PRO A 254 28.45 1.47 21.27
N SER A 255 29.63 2.08 21.39
CA SER A 255 30.54 1.93 22.54
C SER A 255 31.14 0.54 22.80
N GLY A 256 31.04 -0.41 21.85
CA GLY A 256 31.57 -1.77 22.00
C GLY A 256 30.55 -2.78 22.53
N HIS A 257 29.26 -2.47 22.45
CA HIS A 257 28.17 -3.40 22.72
C HIS A 257 27.69 -4.11 21.45
N SER A 258 27.15 -5.32 21.66
CA SER A 258 26.66 -6.37 20.75
C SER A 258 26.67 -6.12 19.24
N PHE A 259 27.16 -7.12 18.52
CA PHE A 259 27.05 -7.21 17.06
C PHE A 259 25.64 -7.69 16.67
N ILE A 260 25.02 -7.09 15.65
CA ILE A 260 23.75 -7.57 15.08
C ILE A 260 24.05 -8.30 13.77
N ALA A 261 23.54 -9.52 13.58
CA ALA A 261 23.65 -10.26 12.33
C ALA A 261 22.28 -10.80 11.87
N SER A 262 21.97 -10.62 10.58
CA SER A 262 20.80 -11.18 9.88
C SER A 262 21.24 -11.84 8.56
N GLY A 263 20.68 -13.00 8.23
CA GLY A 263 20.93 -13.82 7.04
C GLY A 263 20.18 -13.38 5.77
N ALA A 264 19.38 -12.32 5.84
CA ALA A 264 18.39 -11.89 4.83
C ALA A 264 17.17 -12.82 4.70
N ASP A 265 16.10 -12.26 4.12
CA ASP A 265 14.82 -12.91 3.79
C ASP A 265 15.00 -14.14 2.87
N GLY A 266 14.12 -15.14 3.01
CA GLY A 266 13.97 -16.27 2.09
C GLY A 266 15.10 -17.29 2.10
N LEU A 267 15.97 -17.30 3.12
CA LEU A 267 17.18 -18.13 3.12
C LEU A 267 18.06 -17.86 1.88
N LEU A 268 18.14 -16.60 1.45
CA LEU A 268 19.02 -16.17 0.36
C LEU A 268 20.50 -16.32 0.73
N ASN A 269 20.81 -16.16 2.03
CA ASN A 269 22.12 -16.46 2.61
C ASN A 269 21.95 -17.18 3.95
N ILE A 270 23.02 -17.82 4.40
CA ILE A 270 23.14 -18.32 5.78
C ILE A 270 24.02 -17.34 6.54
N GLY A 271 23.54 -16.83 7.67
CA GLY A 271 24.32 -15.99 8.55
C GLY A 271 25.44 -16.78 9.24
N LEU A 272 26.64 -16.19 9.30
CA LEU A 272 27.81 -16.78 9.95
C LEU A 272 28.45 -15.75 10.87
N ALA A 273 28.29 -15.93 12.18
CA ALA A 273 28.98 -15.14 13.19
C ALA A 273 30.03 -15.96 13.94
N THR A 274 31.04 -15.29 14.48
CA THR A 274 32.03 -15.88 15.38
C THR A 274 32.23 -14.97 16.57
N VAL A 275 32.11 -15.52 17.77
CA VAL A 275 32.28 -14.81 19.04
C VAL A 275 33.38 -15.49 19.84
N SER A 276 34.41 -14.76 20.23
CA SER A 276 35.45 -15.28 21.12
C SER A 276 35.15 -14.97 22.58
N THR A 277 35.66 -15.79 23.50
CA THR A 277 35.56 -15.55 24.95
C THR A 277 36.27 -14.27 25.43
N SER A 278 36.99 -13.56 24.54
CA SER A 278 37.54 -12.24 24.83
C SER A 278 36.63 -11.09 24.41
N GLY A 279 35.45 -11.39 23.85
CA GLY A 279 34.46 -10.44 23.36
C GLY A 279 34.69 -9.99 21.91
N LYS A 280 35.56 -10.67 21.15
CA LYS A 280 35.78 -10.35 19.74
C LYS A 280 34.69 -10.99 18.89
N VAL A 281 33.97 -10.17 18.12
CA VAL A 281 32.92 -10.63 17.20
C VAL A 281 33.29 -10.36 15.74
N THR A 282 33.00 -11.31 14.87
CA THR A 282 33.00 -11.13 13.40
C THR A 282 31.73 -11.72 12.81
N SER A 283 31.16 -11.10 11.78
CA SER A 283 30.15 -11.76 10.95
C SER A 283 30.51 -11.77 9.48
N ASN A 284 29.87 -12.68 8.79
CA ASN A 284 29.82 -12.81 7.36
C ASN A 284 28.51 -13.51 6.97
N VAL A 285 28.29 -13.73 5.68
CA VAL A 285 27.23 -14.59 5.18
C VAL A 285 27.84 -15.68 4.29
N ILE A 286 27.25 -16.87 4.31
CA ILE A 286 27.49 -17.91 3.32
C ILE A 286 26.43 -17.72 2.24
N THR A 287 26.89 -17.30 1.07
CA THR A 287 26.00 -17.07 -0.08
C THR A 287 25.51 -18.40 -0.64
N LYS A 288 24.43 -18.34 -1.42
CA LYS A 288 23.96 -19.52 -2.14
C LYS A 288 25.01 -20.23 -2.97
N ALA A 289 25.85 -19.47 -3.69
CA ALA A 289 26.90 -20.04 -4.53
C ALA A 289 27.92 -20.85 -3.72
N GLU A 290 28.17 -20.45 -2.46
CA GLU A 290 29.03 -21.18 -1.53
C GLU A 290 28.29 -22.37 -0.91
N ALA A 291 27.04 -22.18 -0.46
CA ALA A 291 26.25 -23.22 0.20
C ALA A 291 26.06 -24.46 -0.68
N VAL A 292 25.82 -24.29 -1.99
CA VAL A 292 25.67 -25.42 -2.92
C VAL A 292 26.95 -26.24 -3.10
N GLU A 293 28.14 -25.69 -2.78
CA GLU A 293 29.40 -26.45 -2.84
C GLU A 293 29.50 -27.52 -1.74
N TYR A 294 28.74 -27.37 -0.65
CA TYR A 294 28.62 -28.36 0.42
C TYR A 294 27.66 -29.52 0.05
N GLY A 295 26.93 -29.38 -1.06
CA GLY A 295 25.88 -30.30 -1.47
C GLY A 295 24.62 -30.19 -0.58
N LYS A 296 23.66 -31.09 -0.81
CA LYS A 296 22.38 -31.15 -0.07
C LYS A 296 22.25 -32.43 0.74
N ASP A 297 21.52 -32.37 1.85
CA ASP A 297 21.14 -33.56 2.61
C ASP A 297 20.03 -34.30 1.85
N GLU A 298 20.35 -35.47 1.30
CA GLU A 298 19.44 -36.23 0.43
C GLU A 298 18.17 -36.71 1.17
N GLN A 299 18.22 -36.88 2.49
CA GLN A 299 17.04 -37.27 3.27
C GLN A 299 16.07 -36.11 3.45
N LEU A 300 16.57 -34.94 3.85
CA LEU A 300 15.76 -33.74 3.99
C LEU A 300 15.22 -33.26 2.65
N ASP A 301 16.03 -33.34 1.59
CA ASP A 301 15.60 -33.01 0.24
C ASP A 301 14.43 -33.90 -0.22
N ALA A 302 14.54 -35.22 -0.04
CA ALA A 302 13.45 -36.15 -0.37
C ALA A 302 12.18 -35.94 0.48
N LEU A 303 12.33 -35.48 1.73
CA LEU A 303 11.18 -35.11 2.58
C LEU A 303 10.47 -33.88 2.01
N ILE A 304 11.23 -32.84 1.65
CA ILE A 304 10.70 -31.61 1.06
C ILE A 304 10.00 -31.91 -0.27
N GLU A 305 10.63 -32.72 -1.15
CA GLU A 305 10.03 -33.17 -2.40
C GLU A 305 8.71 -33.94 -2.15
N GLY A 306 8.68 -34.83 -1.16
CA GLY A 306 7.47 -35.57 -0.79
C GLY A 306 6.32 -34.67 -0.30
N ILE A 307 6.62 -33.67 0.54
CA ILE A 307 5.63 -32.68 0.99
C ILE A 307 5.09 -31.90 -0.20
N LEU A 308 5.96 -31.45 -1.11
CA LEU A 308 5.53 -30.73 -2.32
C LEU A 308 4.65 -31.59 -3.23
N GLU A 309 4.94 -32.88 -3.37
CA GLU A 309 4.10 -33.83 -4.11
C GLU A 309 2.71 -34.00 -3.46
N GLU A 310 2.65 -34.13 -2.14
CA GLU A 310 1.37 -34.20 -1.39
C GLU A 310 0.56 -32.90 -1.51
N GLN A 311 1.24 -31.75 -1.43
CA GLN A 311 0.62 -30.45 -1.60
C GLN A 311 0.12 -30.21 -3.04
N GLU A 312 0.77 -30.74 -4.08
CA GLU A 312 0.27 -30.65 -5.46
C GLU A 312 -1.07 -31.37 -5.62
N GLU A 313 -1.33 -32.45 -4.86
CA GLU A 313 -2.66 -33.08 -4.82
C GLU A 313 -3.71 -32.13 -4.23
N VAL A 314 -3.37 -31.38 -3.17
CA VAL A 314 -4.24 -30.38 -2.54
C VAL A 314 -4.48 -29.19 -3.48
N LEU A 315 -3.42 -28.69 -4.12
CA LEU A 315 -3.49 -27.61 -5.10
C LEU A 315 -4.36 -27.98 -6.30
N GLY A 316 -4.39 -29.26 -6.69
CA GLY A 316 -5.22 -29.79 -7.77
C GLY A 316 -6.71 -29.98 -7.42
N ILE A 317 -7.12 -29.73 -6.17
CA ILE A 317 -8.53 -29.83 -5.77
C ILE A 317 -9.35 -28.77 -6.51
N VAL A 318 -10.38 -29.23 -7.24
CA VAL A 318 -11.38 -28.36 -7.86
C VAL A 318 -12.31 -27.80 -6.78
N ILE A 319 -12.39 -26.48 -6.68
CA ILE A 319 -13.18 -25.73 -5.70
C ILE A 319 -14.45 -25.10 -6.29
N GLY A 320 -14.53 -25.03 -7.61
CA GLY A 320 -15.70 -24.51 -8.31
C GLY A 320 -15.52 -24.55 -9.82
N LYS A 321 -16.50 -24.02 -10.55
CA LYS A 321 -16.46 -23.91 -12.00
C LYS A 321 -17.02 -22.55 -12.45
N THR A 322 -16.32 -21.85 -13.33
CA THR A 322 -16.81 -20.61 -13.96
C THR A 322 -17.17 -20.85 -15.43
N ALA A 323 -18.30 -20.30 -15.87
CA ALA A 323 -18.74 -20.34 -17.26
C ALA A 323 -18.03 -19.30 -18.14
N LEU A 324 -17.41 -18.29 -17.54
CA LEU A 324 -16.70 -17.19 -18.21
C LEU A 324 -15.24 -17.16 -17.77
N GLU A 325 -14.35 -16.69 -18.65
CA GLU A 325 -13.00 -16.31 -18.29
C GLU A 325 -13.05 -15.16 -17.26
N LEU A 326 -12.30 -15.28 -16.17
CA LEU A 326 -12.15 -14.24 -15.15
C LEU A 326 -10.85 -13.48 -15.43
N ASP A 327 -10.98 -12.28 -15.98
CA ASP A 327 -9.87 -11.50 -16.53
C ASP A 327 -8.99 -10.87 -15.42
N GLY A 328 -7.79 -11.40 -15.26
CA GLY A 328 -6.73 -10.85 -14.41
C GLY A 328 -5.51 -10.37 -15.21
N ALA A 329 -5.65 -10.17 -16.52
CA ALA A 329 -4.53 -9.77 -17.36
C ALA A 329 -4.01 -8.39 -16.95
N ARG A 330 -2.69 -8.22 -16.97
CA ARG A 330 -2.04 -6.96 -16.56
C ARG A 330 -2.58 -5.74 -17.30
N GLU A 331 -2.90 -5.87 -18.58
CA GLU A 331 -3.29 -4.73 -19.44
C GLU A 331 -4.71 -4.24 -19.17
N THR A 332 -5.59 -5.10 -18.65
CA THR A 332 -7.00 -4.80 -18.37
C THR A 332 -7.21 -4.53 -16.88
N ASN A 333 -6.73 -5.42 -16.02
CA ASN A 333 -6.87 -5.33 -14.57
C ASN A 333 -6.15 -4.12 -13.94
N ARG A 334 -5.26 -3.45 -14.68
CA ARG A 334 -4.53 -2.25 -14.24
C ARG A 334 -4.97 -0.97 -14.92
N THR A 335 -6.03 -1.03 -15.70
CA THR A 335 -6.56 0.11 -16.46
C THR A 335 -8.08 0.21 -16.38
N GLY A 336 -8.79 -0.81 -15.89
CA GLY A 336 -10.25 -0.78 -15.80
C GLY A 336 -10.83 -1.87 -14.90
N GLU A 337 -12.15 -1.88 -14.86
CA GLU A 337 -12.94 -2.93 -14.21
C GLU A 337 -12.77 -4.27 -14.93
N THR A 338 -12.58 -5.33 -14.16
CA THR A 338 -12.61 -6.71 -14.66
C THR A 338 -13.56 -7.53 -13.82
N ASN A 339 -14.11 -8.60 -14.40
CA ASN A 339 -14.98 -9.51 -13.66
C ASN A 339 -14.22 -10.28 -12.56
N LEU A 340 -12.93 -10.58 -12.73
CA LEU A 340 -12.10 -11.12 -11.65
C LEU A 340 -11.94 -10.13 -10.49
N GLY A 341 -11.70 -8.84 -10.80
CA GLY A 341 -11.61 -7.79 -9.78
C GLY A 341 -12.92 -7.62 -9.01
N ASN A 342 -14.06 -7.70 -9.71
CA ASN A 342 -15.38 -7.71 -9.07
C ASN A 342 -15.54 -8.92 -8.15
N LEU A 343 -15.22 -10.13 -8.62
CA LEU A 343 -15.32 -11.36 -7.82
C LEU A 343 -14.48 -11.27 -6.55
N ILE A 344 -13.21 -10.85 -6.65
CA ILE A 344 -12.32 -10.75 -5.50
C ILE A 344 -12.83 -9.70 -4.51
N THR A 345 -13.24 -8.54 -4.99
CA THR A 345 -13.74 -7.48 -4.10
C THR A 345 -15.09 -7.81 -3.49
N ASP A 346 -15.92 -8.61 -4.14
CA ASP A 346 -17.18 -9.12 -3.57
C ASP A 346 -16.94 -10.20 -2.52
N ALA A 347 -15.99 -11.11 -2.74
CA ALA A 347 -15.57 -12.06 -1.71
C ALA A 347 -15.09 -11.33 -0.44
N MET A 348 -14.30 -10.26 -0.62
CA MET A 348 -13.86 -9.41 0.48
C MET A 348 -15.04 -8.68 1.16
N LEU A 349 -16.01 -8.17 0.39
CA LEU A 349 -17.16 -7.47 0.94
C LEU A 349 -18.05 -8.42 1.75
N ASP A 350 -18.33 -9.61 1.21
CA ASP A 350 -19.14 -10.65 1.85
C ASP A 350 -18.53 -11.12 3.17
N ALA A 351 -17.22 -11.42 3.16
CA ALA A 351 -16.50 -11.85 4.36
C ALA A 351 -16.40 -10.75 5.43
N SER A 352 -16.22 -9.48 5.02
CA SER A 352 -15.96 -8.38 5.96
C SER A 352 -17.21 -7.68 6.48
N GLY A 353 -18.28 -7.63 5.69
CA GLY A 353 -19.45 -6.79 5.95
C GLY A 353 -19.13 -5.28 6.00
N ALA A 354 -18.01 -4.84 5.43
CA ALA A 354 -17.61 -3.43 5.38
C ALA A 354 -18.57 -2.59 4.52
N ASP A 355 -18.52 -1.26 4.64
CA ASP A 355 -19.31 -0.37 3.79
C ASP A 355 -18.85 -0.42 2.34
N VAL A 356 -17.53 -0.52 2.12
CA VAL A 356 -16.89 -0.54 0.81
C VAL A 356 -15.63 -1.40 0.80
N VAL A 357 -15.20 -1.84 -0.37
CA VAL A 357 -13.91 -2.52 -0.61
C VAL A 357 -13.08 -1.73 -1.61
N LEU A 358 -11.78 -1.62 -1.35
CA LEU A 358 -10.80 -1.11 -2.31
C LEU A 358 -9.51 -1.93 -2.22
N THR A 359 -9.08 -2.54 -3.33
CA THR A 359 -7.81 -3.28 -3.43
C THR A 359 -7.13 -3.03 -4.77
N ASN A 360 -5.81 -3.21 -4.86
CA ASN A 360 -5.01 -2.85 -6.03
C ASN A 360 -4.93 -3.99 -7.06
N GLY A 361 -5.12 -3.69 -8.34
CA GLY A 361 -5.00 -4.66 -9.44
C GLY A 361 -3.58 -5.22 -9.61
N GLY A 362 -2.57 -4.62 -9.00
CA GLY A 362 -1.22 -5.16 -8.87
C GLY A 362 -1.17 -6.48 -8.09
N GLY A 363 -2.14 -6.68 -7.19
CA GLY A 363 -2.35 -7.89 -6.41
C GLY A 363 -2.82 -9.10 -7.23
N PHE A 364 -3.51 -8.89 -8.35
CA PHE A 364 -4.05 -9.99 -9.16
C PHE A 364 -3.11 -10.31 -10.31
N ARG A 365 -2.66 -11.57 -10.38
CA ARG A 365 -1.47 -11.94 -11.17
C ARG A 365 -1.74 -12.83 -12.36
N ALA A 366 -2.94 -13.40 -12.46
CA ALA A 366 -3.31 -14.32 -13.52
C ALA A 366 -4.79 -14.20 -13.86
N THR A 367 -5.12 -14.67 -15.06
CA THR A 367 -6.49 -14.91 -15.53
C THR A 367 -6.89 -16.34 -15.16
N ILE A 368 -8.15 -16.55 -14.77
CA ILE A 368 -8.73 -17.89 -14.62
C ILE A 368 -9.58 -18.17 -15.86
N GLU A 369 -9.22 -19.20 -16.61
CA GLU A 369 -9.95 -19.60 -17.82
C GLU A 369 -11.36 -20.12 -17.48
N ALA A 370 -12.27 -20.07 -18.45
CA ALA A 370 -13.57 -20.72 -18.29
C ALA A 370 -13.40 -22.23 -18.08
N GLY A 371 -14.05 -22.78 -17.06
CA GLY A 371 -13.91 -24.18 -16.68
C GLY A 371 -13.77 -24.40 -15.18
N GLU A 372 -13.19 -25.54 -14.81
CA GLU A 372 -12.89 -25.90 -13.43
C GLU A 372 -11.86 -24.93 -12.84
N ILE A 373 -12.10 -24.50 -11.60
CA ILE A 373 -11.21 -23.66 -10.81
C ILE A 373 -10.62 -24.53 -9.72
N THR A 374 -9.30 -24.54 -9.61
CA THR A 374 -8.57 -25.29 -8.58
C THR A 374 -8.05 -24.38 -7.48
N VAL A 375 -7.64 -24.96 -6.34
CA VAL A 375 -6.93 -24.23 -5.29
C VAL A 375 -5.67 -23.57 -5.86
N LYS A 376 -4.95 -24.24 -6.77
CA LYS A 376 -3.77 -23.71 -7.47
C LYS A 376 -4.06 -22.41 -8.21
N ASP A 377 -5.21 -22.32 -8.87
CA ASP A 377 -5.60 -21.12 -9.61
C ASP A 377 -5.71 -19.91 -8.68
N ILE A 378 -6.26 -20.09 -7.47
CA ILE A 378 -6.41 -19.00 -6.49
C ILE A 378 -5.07 -18.49 -6.00
N PHE A 379 -4.14 -19.39 -5.64
CA PHE A 379 -2.79 -18.99 -5.24
C PHE A 379 -1.98 -18.42 -6.40
N THR A 380 -2.29 -18.81 -7.65
CA THR A 380 -1.67 -18.21 -8.84
C THR A 380 -2.18 -16.78 -9.07
N VAL A 381 -3.46 -16.51 -8.79
CA VAL A 381 -4.04 -15.15 -8.88
C VAL A 381 -3.57 -14.25 -7.74
N LEU A 382 -3.52 -14.76 -6.50
CA LEU A 382 -3.19 -14.04 -5.26
C LEU A 382 -1.94 -14.61 -4.56
N PRO A 383 -0.73 -14.48 -5.17
CA PRO A 383 0.45 -15.21 -4.71
C PRO A 383 1.20 -14.54 -3.55
N PHE A 384 0.75 -13.38 -3.06
CA PHE A 384 1.53 -12.57 -2.10
C PHE A 384 1.26 -12.91 -0.63
N GLY A 385 0.28 -13.78 -0.35
CA GLY A 385 -0.08 -14.08 1.03
C GLY A 385 -0.68 -12.90 1.80
N ASN A 386 -1.16 -11.86 1.12
CA ASN A 386 -1.77 -10.70 1.77
C ASN A 386 -3.02 -11.11 2.57
N ALA A 387 -3.12 -10.61 3.79
CA ALA A 387 -4.33 -10.69 4.60
C ALA A 387 -5.33 -9.59 4.21
N MET A 388 -6.62 -9.85 4.40
CA MET A 388 -7.66 -8.83 4.29
C MET A 388 -7.80 -8.07 5.62
N THR A 389 -7.83 -6.74 5.57
CA THR A 389 -8.02 -5.88 6.76
C THR A 389 -9.15 -4.89 6.52
N VAL A 390 -9.79 -4.42 7.60
CA VAL A 390 -10.83 -3.39 7.55
C VAL A 390 -10.40 -2.18 8.37
N ILE A 391 -10.29 -1.02 7.71
CA ILE A 391 -9.89 0.24 8.31
C ILE A 391 -11.04 1.27 8.31
N LYS A 392 -11.03 2.21 9.26
CA LYS A 392 -11.90 3.38 9.22
C LYS A 392 -11.31 4.48 8.38
N VAL A 393 -12.09 4.95 7.41
CA VAL A 393 -11.71 6.01 6.49
C VAL A 393 -12.82 7.04 6.37
N THR A 394 -12.46 8.30 6.11
CA THR A 394 -13.43 9.31 5.70
C THR A 394 -13.74 9.16 4.21
N GLY A 395 -14.89 9.70 3.77
CA GLY A 395 -15.18 9.79 2.34
C GLY A 395 -14.09 10.53 1.54
N GLN A 396 -13.42 11.51 2.16
CA GLN A 396 -12.28 12.19 1.51
C GLN A 396 -11.09 11.26 1.31
N ASP A 397 -10.78 10.38 2.28
CA ASP A 397 -9.70 9.40 2.12
C ASP A 397 -9.99 8.42 0.96
N ILE A 398 -11.25 8.00 0.79
CA ILE A 398 -11.67 7.16 -0.35
C ILE A 398 -11.44 7.90 -1.68
N ILE A 399 -11.84 9.18 -1.77
CA ILE A 399 -11.61 10.01 -2.95
C ILE A 399 -10.11 10.13 -3.24
N ASP A 400 -9.29 10.38 -2.22
CA ASP A 400 -7.85 10.55 -2.38
C ASP A 400 -7.19 9.23 -2.85
N ALA A 401 -7.62 8.09 -2.29
CA ALA A 401 -7.17 6.76 -2.69
C ALA A 401 -7.53 6.43 -4.14
N LEU A 402 -8.77 6.71 -4.56
CA LEU A 402 -9.20 6.50 -5.94
C LEU A 402 -8.42 7.39 -6.92
N ASN A 403 -8.29 8.69 -6.63
CA ASN A 403 -7.51 9.62 -7.47
C ASN A 403 -6.05 9.18 -7.61
N HIS A 404 -5.46 8.70 -6.52
CA HIS A 404 -4.09 8.20 -6.52
C HIS A 404 -3.95 6.96 -7.40
N GLY A 405 -4.84 5.98 -7.24
CA GLY A 405 -4.78 4.74 -7.99
C GLY A 405 -5.04 4.92 -9.50
N THR A 406 -5.85 5.91 -9.88
CA THR A 406 -6.19 6.19 -11.28
C THR A 406 -5.27 7.20 -11.97
N LYS A 407 -4.27 7.75 -11.27
CA LYS A 407 -3.42 8.83 -11.78
C LYS A 407 -2.64 8.48 -13.05
N ALA A 408 -2.34 7.19 -13.24
CA ALA A 408 -1.54 6.69 -14.36
C ALA A 408 -2.37 6.31 -15.59
N TYR A 409 -3.70 6.16 -15.44
CA TYR A 409 -4.59 5.81 -16.55
C TYR A 409 -4.38 6.76 -17.76
N PRO A 410 -4.37 6.28 -19.01
CA PRO A 410 -4.66 4.92 -19.46
C PRO A 410 -3.47 3.94 -19.38
N GLU A 411 -2.32 4.34 -18.84
CA GLU A 411 -1.18 3.44 -18.70
C GLU A 411 -1.42 2.44 -17.54
N PRO A 412 -1.08 1.16 -17.71
CA PRO A 412 -1.29 0.14 -16.69
C PRO A 412 -0.39 0.36 -15.46
N ALA A 413 -1.00 0.52 -14.29
CA ALA A 413 -0.31 0.70 -13.01
C ALA A 413 -0.76 -0.34 -11.95
N GLY A 414 0.18 -0.83 -11.14
CA GLY A 414 -0.12 -1.79 -10.07
C GLY A 414 -1.17 -1.26 -9.08
N GLY A 415 -1.05 0.01 -8.70
CA GLY A 415 -2.00 0.66 -7.81
C GLY A 415 -3.37 1.00 -8.42
N PHE A 416 -3.80 0.41 -9.55
CA PHE A 416 -5.16 0.68 -10.06
C PHE A 416 -6.22 0.06 -9.12
N PRO A 417 -7.25 0.81 -8.67
CA PRO A 417 -8.17 0.33 -7.64
C PRO A 417 -9.36 -0.45 -8.21
N HIS A 418 -9.55 -1.69 -7.73
CA HIS A 418 -10.80 -2.44 -7.87
C HIS A 418 -11.67 -2.23 -6.65
N VAL A 419 -12.99 -2.23 -6.85
CA VAL A 419 -13.94 -1.83 -5.81
C VAL A 419 -15.17 -2.73 -5.71
N SER A 420 -15.72 -2.82 -4.50
CA SER A 420 -17.08 -3.32 -4.24
C SER A 420 -17.79 -2.41 -3.22
N GLY A 421 -19.13 -2.44 -3.21
CA GLY A 421 -19.97 -1.52 -2.42
C GLY A 421 -20.01 -0.07 -2.91
N MET A 422 -19.23 0.25 -3.96
CA MET A 422 -19.17 1.58 -4.56
C MET A 422 -18.97 1.56 -6.08
N THR A 423 -19.27 2.69 -6.71
CA THR A 423 -18.99 2.96 -8.13
C THR A 423 -18.28 4.30 -8.27
N TYR A 424 -17.43 4.47 -9.27
CA TYR A 424 -16.81 5.76 -9.59
C TYR A 424 -16.51 5.94 -11.07
N GLU A 425 -16.32 7.19 -11.48
CA GLU A 425 -15.92 7.57 -12.84
C GLU A 425 -14.49 8.10 -12.86
N ILE A 426 -13.74 7.75 -13.91
CA ILE A 426 -12.43 8.31 -14.21
C ILE A 426 -12.61 9.37 -15.29
N ALA A 427 -12.44 10.62 -14.90
CA ALA A 427 -12.29 11.72 -15.82
C ALA A 427 -10.86 11.80 -16.35
N VAL A 428 -10.71 11.59 -17.66
CA VAL A 428 -9.38 11.60 -18.29
C VAL A 428 -8.88 13.03 -18.43
N GLY A 429 -7.71 13.30 -17.85
CA GLY A 429 -7.03 14.58 -17.97
C GLY A 429 -6.42 14.79 -19.37
N TYR A 430 -6.21 16.04 -19.76
CA TYR A 430 -5.56 16.38 -21.04
C TYR A 430 -4.30 17.24 -20.84
N GLY A 431 -3.21 16.88 -21.51
CA GLY A 431 -1.95 17.60 -21.44
C GLY A 431 -1.30 17.51 -20.05
N SER A 432 -1.23 18.63 -19.33
CA SER A 432 -0.68 18.69 -17.97
C SER A 432 -1.72 18.54 -16.87
N ILE A 433 -3.00 18.39 -17.22
CA ILE A 433 -4.09 18.20 -16.28
C ILE A 433 -4.14 16.70 -15.94
N PRO A 434 -4.04 16.29 -14.66
CA PRO A 434 -4.10 14.89 -14.27
C PRO A 434 -5.52 14.35 -14.40
N ASN A 435 -5.66 13.03 -14.40
CA ASN A 435 -6.97 12.38 -14.24
C ASN A 435 -7.59 12.77 -12.90
N MET A 436 -8.91 12.71 -12.86
CA MET A 436 -9.67 12.97 -11.65
C MET A 436 -10.78 11.93 -11.49
N VAL A 437 -11.07 11.55 -10.26
CA VAL A 437 -12.19 10.69 -9.94
C VAL A 437 -13.43 11.54 -9.68
N THR A 438 -14.54 11.17 -10.32
CA THR A 438 -15.84 11.82 -10.23
C THR A 438 -16.94 10.81 -9.91
N ASN A 439 -18.15 11.32 -9.62
CA ASN A 439 -19.37 10.53 -9.43
C ASN A 439 -19.22 9.31 -8.49
N VAL A 440 -18.45 9.45 -7.40
CA VAL A 440 -18.29 8.37 -6.42
C VAL A 440 -19.60 8.16 -5.69
N LYS A 441 -20.17 6.95 -5.78
CA LYS A 441 -21.40 6.55 -5.10
C LYS A 441 -21.13 5.33 -4.24
N ILE A 442 -21.68 5.33 -3.03
CA ILE A 442 -21.65 4.19 -2.10
C ILE A 442 -23.09 3.73 -1.91
N ALA A 443 -23.35 2.46 -2.17
CA ALA A 443 -24.72 1.89 -2.18
C ALA A 443 -25.71 2.71 -3.04
N GLY A 444 -25.24 3.26 -4.17
CA GLY A 444 -26.04 4.06 -5.10
C GLY A 444 -26.21 5.54 -4.74
N GLU A 445 -25.84 5.95 -3.52
CA GLU A 445 -25.94 7.34 -3.06
C GLU A 445 -24.61 8.09 -3.20
N PRO A 446 -24.61 9.39 -3.52
CA PRO A 446 -23.38 10.18 -3.60
C PRO A 446 -22.56 10.12 -2.31
N LEU A 447 -21.26 9.90 -2.44
CA LEU A 447 -20.34 9.84 -1.31
C LEU A 447 -20.34 11.15 -0.53
N VAL A 448 -20.48 11.06 0.80
CA VAL A 448 -20.34 12.19 1.73
C VAL A 448 -18.91 12.26 2.25
N LYS A 449 -18.17 13.31 1.87
CA LYS A 449 -16.72 13.45 2.14
C LYS A 449 -16.34 13.37 3.62
N THR A 450 -17.17 13.94 4.50
CA THR A 450 -16.91 14.01 5.94
C THR A 450 -17.45 12.82 6.72
N LYS A 451 -18.20 11.92 6.08
CA LYS A 451 -18.73 10.72 6.73
C LYS A 451 -17.60 9.70 6.86
N GLU A 452 -17.57 8.96 7.97
CA GLU A 452 -16.72 7.80 8.17
C GLU A 452 -17.38 6.55 7.58
N TYR A 453 -16.55 5.69 6.98
CA TYR A 453 -16.89 4.41 6.39
C TYR A 453 -15.87 3.36 6.87
N THR A 454 -16.32 2.11 6.90
CA THR A 454 -15.43 0.94 6.98
C THR A 454 -15.00 0.54 5.58
N LEU A 455 -13.70 0.42 5.36
CA LEU A 455 -13.12 0.03 4.08
C LEU A 455 -12.32 -1.26 4.26
N ALA A 456 -12.73 -2.32 3.57
CA ALA A 456 -11.92 -3.52 3.46
C ALA A 456 -10.86 -3.34 2.37
N SER A 457 -9.62 -3.71 2.68
CA SER A 457 -8.48 -3.68 1.76
C SER A 457 -7.54 -4.85 2.06
N ASN A 458 -6.40 -4.88 1.39
CA ASN A 458 -5.30 -5.75 1.79
C ASN A 458 -4.36 -5.02 2.76
N ASP A 459 -3.71 -5.78 3.63
CA ASP A 459 -2.70 -5.32 4.60
C ASP A 459 -1.59 -4.46 3.97
N PHE A 460 -1.07 -4.85 2.80
CA PHE A 460 -0.06 -4.10 2.06
C PHE A 460 -0.51 -2.66 1.76
N MET A 461 -1.74 -2.47 1.28
CA MET A 461 -2.29 -1.14 1.00
C MET A 461 -2.63 -0.37 2.27
N ALA A 462 -3.13 -1.05 3.31
CA ALA A 462 -3.51 -0.42 4.57
C ALA A 462 -2.32 0.28 5.26
N VAL A 463 -1.10 -0.24 5.08
CA VAL A 463 0.13 0.39 5.60
C VAL A 463 0.77 1.39 4.62
N GLY A 464 0.17 1.63 3.46
CA GLY A 464 0.60 2.61 2.46
C GLY A 464 1.34 2.05 1.24
N GLY A 465 1.29 0.74 1.03
CA GLY A 465 1.79 0.08 -0.19
C GLY A 465 1.17 0.66 -1.47
N ASP A 466 1.89 0.56 -2.59
CA ASP A 466 1.56 1.23 -3.86
C ASP A 466 1.34 2.76 -3.70
N ASP A 467 2.00 3.37 -2.71
CA ASP A 467 1.89 4.78 -2.32
C ASP A 467 0.49 5.21 -1.81
N TYR A 468 -0.35 4.27 -1.35
CA TYR A 468 -1.64 4.54 -0.71
C TYR A 468 -1.49 5.15 0.71
N THR A 469 -0.65 6.18 0.84
CA THR A 469 -0.26 6.82 2.09
C THR A 469 -1.43 7.41 2.89
N MET A 470 -2.57 7.67 2.24
CA MET A 470 -3.81 8.11 2.91
C MET A 470 -4.40 7.04 3.83
N PHE A 471 -4.02 5.76 3.69
CA PHE A 471 -4.43 4.69 4.59
C PHE A 471 -3.49 4.49 5.79
N LYS A 472 -2.24 4.99 5.72
CA LYS A 472 -1.26 4.81 6.80
C LYS A 472 -1.76 5.43 8.11
N GLY A 473 -1.79 4.62 9.17
CA GLY A 473 -2.22 5.03 10.50
C GLY A 473 -3.73 5.18 10.70
N LYS A 474 -4.56 4.72 9.74
CA LYS A 474 -6.01 4.60 9.95
C LYS A 474 -6.32 3.50 10.97
N GLU A 475 -7.40 3.68 11.72
CA GLU A 475 -7.83 2.71 12.72
C GLU A 475 -8.22 1.39 12.04
N GLN A 476 -7.46 0.33 12.28
CA GLN A 476 -7.83 -1.03 11.90
C GLN A 476 -8.90 -1.54 12.86
N THR A 477 -10.04 -1.90 12.31
CA THR A 477 -11.21 -2.39 13.05
C THR A 477 -11.34 -3.90 13.04
N ALA A 478 -10.74 -4.56 12.05
CA ALA A 478 -10.67 -6.01 11.95
C ALA A 478 -9.49 -6.41 11.06
N LEU A 479 -8.85 -7.54 11.39
CA LEU A 479 -8.01 -8.31 10.47
C LEU A 479 -8.72 -9.62 10.19
N TYR A 480 -8.61 -10.10 8.96
CA TYR A 480 -9.10 -11.38 8.50
C TYR A 480 -7.92 -12.20 8.00
N GLY A 481 -8.16 -13.46 7.64
CA GLY A 481 -7.12 -14.33 7.08
C GLY A 481 -6.70 -13.92 5.66
N LEU A 482 -6.02 -14.84 4.99
CA LEU A 482 -5.52 -14.66 3.64
C LEU A 482 -6.65 -14.29 2.68
N MET A 483 -6.40 -13.31 1.81
CA MET A 483 -7.32 -12.99 0.71
C MET A 483 -7.58 -14.22 -0.17
N ALA A 484 -6.58 -15.07 -0.34
CA ALA A 484 -6.69 -16.29 -1.15
C ALA A 484 -7.74 -17.26 -0.56
N ASP A 485 -7.75 -17.45 0.77
CA ASP A 485 -8.74 -18.30 1.44
C ASP A 485 -10.14 -17.71 1.36
N ILE A 486 -10.27 -16.39 1.55
CA ILE A 486 -11.56 -15.69 1.42
C ILE A 486 -12.15 -15.87 0.03
N VAL A 487 -11.32 -15.71 -1.02
CA VAL A 487 -11.76 -15.88 -2.41
C VAL A 487 -12.07 -17.35 -2.72
N ARG A 488 -11.26 -18.29 -2.24
CA ARG A 488 -11.52 -19.73 -2.36
C ARG A 488 -12.88 -20.09 -1.77
N ASP A 489 -13.12 -19.69 -0.52
CA ASP A 489 -14.34 -20.03 0.20
C ASP A 489 -15.57 -19.40 -0.46
N TYR A 490 -15.44 -18.15 -0.93
CA TYR A 490 -16.48 -17.49 -1.72
C TYR A 490 -16.80 -18.24 -3.02
N ILE A 491 -15.80 -18.72 -3.75
CA ILE A 491 -16.00 -19.54 -4.96
C ILE A 491 -16.71 -20.86 -4.63
N ILE A 492 -16.36 -21.50 -3.50
CA ILE A 492 -17.05 -22.71 -3.03
C ILE A 492 -18.52 -22.43 -2.75
N GLU A 493 -18.85 -21.27 -2.16
CA GLU A 493 -20.26 -20.87 -1.97
C GLU A 493 -20.97 -20.60 -3.30
N LEU A 494 -20.34 -19.90 -4.26
CA LEU A 494 -20.90 -19.68 -5.60
C LEU A 494 -21.19 -21.00 -6.32
N GLU A 495 -20.28 -21.98 -6.22
CA GLU A 495 -20.43 -23.29 -6.85
C GLU A 495 -21.67 -24.05 -6.34
N LYS A 496 -22.08 -23.85 -5.08
CA LYS A 496 -23.29 -24.51 -4.53
C LYS A 496 -24.56 -24.09 -5.26
N GLU A 497 -24.56 -22.90 -5.88
CA GLU A 497 -25.68 -22.36 -6.65
C GLU A 497 -25.48 -22.49 -8.17
N ALA A 498 -24.30 -22.93 -8.61
CA ALA A 498 -23.93 -23.04 -10.02
C ALA A 498 -24.66 -24.19 -10.74
N GLY A 499 -24.90 -23.97 -12.04
CA GLY A 499 -25.37 -25.03 -12.95
C GLY A 499 -24.21 -25.85 -13.53
N GLU A 500 -24.50 -26.82 -14.41
CA GLU A 500 -23.46 -27.66 -15.05
C GLU A 500 -22.38 -26.85 -15.80
N GLU A 501 -22.68 -25.63 -16.23
CA GLU A 501 -21.76 -24.74 -16.95
C GLU A 501 -20.83 -23.95 -16.01
N GLY A 502 -21.11 -23.92 -14.70
CA GLY A 502 -20.42 -23.09 -13.71
C GLY A 502 -21.18 -21.80 -13.37
N PHE A 503 -20.67 -21.05 -12.40
CA PHE A 503 -21.18 -19.71 -12.08
C PHE A 503 -20.72 -18.68 -13.13
N THR A 504 -21.38 -17.54 -13.20
CA THR A 504 -21.01 -16.42 -14.07
C THR A 504 -20.69 -15.19 -13.24
N TYR A 505 -19.63 -14.48 -13.60
CA TYR A 505 -19.28 -13.17 -13.05
C TYR A 505 -19.05 -12.18 -14.19
N GLU A 506 -19.76 -11.06 -14.16
CA GLU A 506 -19.75 -10.06 -15.23
C GLU A 506 -19.23 -8.70 -14.73
N ILE A 507 -18.92 -7.81 -15.68
CA ILE A 507 -18.64 -6.40 -15.41
C ILE A 507 -19.96 -5.68 -15.17
N GLU A 508 -20.03 -4.87 -14.11
CA GLU A 508 -21.27 -4.22 -13.66
C GLU A 508 -21.27 -2.70 -13.88
N GLY A 509 -20.14 -2.14 -14.34
CA GLY A 509 -19.98 -0.69 -14.49
C GLY A 509 -19.66 0.00 -13.17
N ARG A 510 -18.96 -0.69 -12.27
CA ARG A 510 -18.40 -0.12 -11.03
C ARG A 510 -17.35 0.95 -11.34
N ILE A 511 -16.61 0.78 -12.44
CA ILE A 511 -15.60 1.73 -12.89
C ILE A 511 -15.91 2.13 -14.32
N THR A 512 -16.21 3.40 -14.54
CA THR A 512 -16.51 3.92 -15.89
C THR A 512 -15.57 5.04 -16.26
N ILE A 513 -15.36 5.24 -17.57
CA ILE A 513 -14.52 6.32 -18.09
C ILE A 513 -15.43 7.46 -18.53
N TYR A 514 -15.18 8.65 -17.98
CA TYR A 514 -15.83 9.87 -18.42
C TYR A 514 -14.96 10.56 -19.49
N GLU A 515 -15.44 10.52 -20.74
CA GLU A 515 -14.85 11.28 -21.83
C GLU A 515 -15.49 12.68 -21.87
N THR A 516 -14.69 13.72 -21.60
CA THR A 516 -15.13 15.11 -21.76
C THR A 516 -15.51 15.40 -23.21
N ALA A 517 -16.55 16.21 -23.45
CA ALA A 517 -16.99 16.55 -24.79
C ALA A 517 -15.92 17.27 -25.62
N PHE A 518 -15.05 18.04 -24.97
CA PHE A 518 -13.99 18.79 -25.64
C PHE A 518 -12.65 18.75 -24.91
N LYS A 519 -11.59 18.40 -25.66
CA LYS A 519 -10.23 18.23 -25.14
C LYS A 519 -9.59 19.51 -24.58
N ASP A 520 -10.07 20.67 -25.00
CA ASP A 520 -9.57 21.99 -24.60
C ASP A 520 -10.51 22.72 -23.62
N ALA A 521 -11.54 22.03 -23.12
CA ALA A 521 -12.30 22.40 -21.93
C ALA A 521 -12.43 21.19 -20.97
N PRO A 522 -11.30 20.56 -20.56
CA PRO A 522 -11.32 19.34 -19.74
C PRO A 522 -11.75 19.62 -18.30
N LEU A 523 -11.99 18.55 -17.53
CA LEU A 523 -12.25 18.63 -16.10
C LEU A 523 -11.13 19.40 -15.37
N GLY A 524 -11.52 20.41 -14.59
CA GLY A 524 -10.61 21.37 -13.95
C GLY A 524 -10.44 22.70 -14.70
N HIS A 525 -10.82 22.80 -15.98
CA HIS A 525 -10.98 24.10 -16.63
C HIS A 525 -12.16 24.84 -15.99
N TRP A 526 -12.00 26.14 -15.66
CA TRP A 526 -13.02 26.92 -14.93
C TRP A 526 -14.39 26.98 -15.62
N ALA A 527 -14.42 26.75 -16.94
CA ALA A 527 -15.63 26.74 -17.74
C ALA A 527 -16.13 25.34 -18.11
N HIS A 528 -15.49 24.27 -17.61
CA HIS A 528 -15.81 22.89 -17.98
C HIS A 528 -17.30 22.59 -17.84
N GLU A 529 -17.86 22.76 -16.63
CA GLU A 529 -19.27 22.47 -16.34
C GLU A 529 -20.21 23.21 -17.29
N TYR A 530 -19.97 24.51 -17.52
CA TYR A 530 -20.82 25.31 -18.42
C TYR A 530 -20.70 24.87 -19.89
N VAL A 531 -19.53 24.42 -20.31
CA VAL A 531 -19.29 23.95 -21.68
C VAL A 531 -19.97 22.59 -21.89
N GLU A 532 -19.88 21.68 -20.92
CA GLU A 532 -20.57 20.39 -20.95
C GLU A 532 -22.08 20.58 -20.96
N THR A 533 -22.64 21.44 -20.09
CA THR A 533 -24.09 21.75 -20.10
C THR A 533 -24.56 22.21 -21.48
N LEU A 534 -23.81 23.10 -22.14
CA LEU A 534 -24.19 23.55 -23.48
C LEU A 534 -24.03 22.47 -24.56
N TYR A 535 -23.14 21.49 -24.35
CA TYR A 535 -22.97 20.38 -25.27
C TYR A 535 -24.13 19.38 -25.14
N GLU A 536 -24.49 19.02 -23.91
CA GLU A 536 -25.62 18.13 -23.58
C GLU A 536 -26.95 18.69 -24.08
N GLU A 537 -27.14 20.00 -24.00
CA GLU A 537 -28.33 20.71 -24.50
C GLU A 537 -28.26 21.01 -26.02
N ASP A 538 -27.31 20.41 -26.74
CA ASP A 538 -27.13 20.54 -28.21
C ASP A 538 -26.87 21.99 -28.71
N ILE A 539 -26.50 22.91 -27.81
CA ILE A 539 -26.24 24.34 -28.11
C ILE A 539 -24.86 24.52 -28.75
N VAL A 540 -23.87 23.73 -28.33
CA VAL A 540 -22.50 23.77 -28.88
C VAL A 540 -22.05 22.39 -29.32
N LYS A 541 -21.35 22.32 -30.47
CA LYS A 541 -20.78 21.09 -31.03
C LYS A 541 -19.26 21.16 -31.25
N GLY A 542 -18.63 22.23 -30.75
CA GLY A 542 -17.21 22.52 -30.98
C GLY A 542 -16.86 22.83 -32.43
N TYR A 543 -15.57 22.74 -32.76
CA TYR A 543 -15.02 23.04 -34.08
C TYR A 543 -14.78 21.78 -34.92
N GLY A 544 -15.85 21.27 -35.55
CA GLY A 544 -15.74 20.17 -36.53
C GLY A 544 -15.09 18.92 -35.95
N THR A 545 -14.17 18.29 -36.69
CA THR A 545 -13.51 17.03 -36.28
C THR A 545 -12.34 17.22 -35.31
N SER A 546 -12.06 18.44 -34.82
CA SER A 546 -10.89 18.68 -33.97
C SER A 546 -11.07 18.28 -32.51
N GLY A 547 -12.32 18.03 -32.07
CA GLY A 547 -12.65 17.78 -30.66
C GLY A 547 -12.43 19.00 -29.75
N GLU A 548 -12.43 20.22 -30.31
CA GLU A 548 -12.14 21.47 -29.58
C GLU A 548 -13.37 22.36 -29.42
N PHE A 549 -13.54 22.92 -28.22
CA PHE A 549 -14.43 24.02 -27.92
C PHE A 549 -13.79 25.40 -28.18
N ARG A 550 -12.48 25.56 -27.99
CA ARG A 550 -11.69 26.80 -28.05
C ARG A 550 -12.17 27.87 -27.05
N PRO A 551 -12.05 27.64 -25.73
CA PRO A 551 -12.66 28.50 -24.70
C PRO A 551 -12.21 29.96 -24.75
N ASP A 552 -10.97 30.24 -25.14
CA ASP A 552 -10.39 31.60 -25.14
C ASP A 552 -10.67 32.41 -26.41
N ASN A 553 -11.12 31.74 -27.48
CA ASN A 553 -11.43 32.42 -28.73
C ASN A 553 -12.52 33.47 -28.53
N LYS A 554 -12.36 34.61 -29.19
CA LYS A 554 -13.36 35.68 -29.16
C LYS A 554 -14.56 35.30 -30.01
N VAL A 555 -15.74 35.68 -29.53
CA VAL A 555 -17.00 35.34 -30.18
C VAL A 555 -17.41 36.45 -31.14
N ILE A 556 -17.58 36.12 -32.42
CA ILE A 556 -18.20 37.02 -33.39
C ILE A 556 -19.72 37.08 -33.18
N ARG A 557 -20.34 38.20 -33.57
CA ARG A 557 -21.76 38.48 -33.33
C ARG A 557 -22.69 37.42 -33.92
N GLY A 558 -22.39 36.89 -35.11
CA GLY A 558 -23.17 35.81 -35.72
C GLY A 558 -23.17 34.52 -34.88
N HIS A 559 -22.00 34.07 -34.40
CA HIS A 559 -21.91 32.90 -33.52
C HIS A 559 -22.58 33.12 -32.17
N ALA A 560 -22.47 34.31 -31.60
CA ALA A 560 -23.19 34.65 -30.37
C ALA A 560 -24.71 34.59 -30.60
N ALA A 561 -25.20 35.07 -31.75
CA ALA A 561 -26.63 35.01 -32.07
C ALA A 561 -27.15 33.58 -32.12
N LYS A 562 -26.43 32.67 -32.78
CA LYS A 562 -26.76 31.24 -32.84
C LYS A 562 -26.82 30.62 -31.44
N MET A 563 -25.77 30.79 -30.64
CA MET A 563 -25.72 30.22 -29.29
C MET A 563 -26.85 30.74 -28.39
N ILE A 564 -27.12 32.06 -28.41
CA ILE A 564 -28.17 32.67 -27.59
C ILE A 564 -29.57 32.23 -28.03
N ALA A 565 -29.84 32.19 -29.34
CA ALA A 565 -31.16 31.82 -29.86
C ALA A 565 -31.52 30.36 -29.53
N ILE A 566 -30.56 29.44 -29.68
CA ILE A 566 -30.75 28.02 -29.33
C ILE A 566 -30.91 27.88 -27.81
N ALA A 567 -30.03 28.50 -27.01
CA ALA A 567 -30.09 28.43 -25.55
C ALA A 567 -31.42 28.96 -24.96
N ALA A 568 -32.05 29.93 -25.64
CA ALA A 568 -33.33 30.49 -25.24
C ALA A 568 -34.55 29.78 -25.84
N GLY A 569 -34.35 28.68 -26.57
CA GLY A 569 -35.43 27.91 -27.20
C GLY A 569 -36.25 28.71 -28.21
N LEU A 570 -35.64 29.66 -28.94
CA LEU A 570 -36.34 30.45 -29.95
C LEU A 570 -36.59 29.62 -31.20
N ASP A 571 -37.78 29.79 -31.81
CA ASP A 571 -38.05 29.30 -33.16
C ASP A 571 -37.31 30.18 -34.18
N TYR A 572 -36.44 29.58 -34.97
CA TYR A 572 -35.66 30.25 -36.01
C TYR A 572 -35.87 29.63 -37.39
N ASP A 573 -36.71 28.61 -37.52
CA ASP A 573 -36.83 27.85 -38.77
C ASP A 573 -37.47 28.69 -39.88
N GLY A 574 -36.74 28.79 -41.00
CA GLY A 574 -37.18 29.55 -42.18
C GLY A 574 -37.09 31.08 -42.03
N LEU A 575 -36.63 31.60 -40.88
CA LEU A 575 -36.40 33.03 -40.70
C LEU A 575 -35.16 33.50 -41.48
N LYS A 576 -35.16 34.77 -41.87
CA LYS A 576 -34.07 35.43 -42.59
C LYS A 576 -33.86 36.83 -42.05
N ALA A 577 -32.62 37.18 -41.75
CA ALA A 577 -32.30 38.52 -41.25
C ALA A 577 -32.31 39.53 -42.41
N ASP A 578 -32.92 40.69 -42.17
CA ASP A 578 -33.01 41.79 -43.14
C ASP A 578 -31.99 42.88 -42.78
N PHE A 579 -30.72 42.64 -43.12
CA PHE A 579 -29.63 43.59 -42.95
C PHE A 579 -28.74 43.59 -44.20
N SER A 580 -28.24 44.77 -44.58
CA SER A 580 -27.45 44.95 -45.80
C SER A 580 -26.13 44.15 -45.86
N ASP A 581 -25.60 43.73 -44.71
CA ASP A 581 -24.36 42.95 -44.56
C ASP A 581 -24.58 41.49 -44.12
N VAL A 582 -25.82 41.01 -44.14
CA VAL A 582 -26.17 39.61 -43.84
C VAL A 582 -26.83 39.00 -45.08
N ALA A 583 -26.12 38.09 -45.75
CA ALA A 583 -26.68 37.37 -46.89
C ALA A 583 -27.83 36.44 -46.46
N GLU A 584 -28.84 36.24 -47.32
CA GLU A 584 -29.98 35.37 -47.02
C GLU A 584 -29.58 33.91 -46.74
N ASP A 585 -28.49 33.44 -47.36
CA ASP A 585 -27.92 32.10 -47.23
C ASP A 585 -26.79 32.02 -46.19
N TYR A 586 -26.52 33.12 -45.47
CA TYR A 586 -25.55 33.11 -44.37
C TYR A 586 -26.05 32.20 -43.25
N GLU A 587 -25.19 31.29 -42.78
CA GLU A 587 -25.56 30.25 -41.80
C GLU A 587 -26.16 30.82 -40.50
N MET A 588 -25.73 32.01 -40.06
CA MET A 588 -26.24 32.62 -38.84
C MET A 588 -27.51 33.48 -39.05
N SER A 589 -27.95 33.66 -40.30
CA SER A 589 -29.09 34.53 -40.66
C SER A 589 -30.40 34.18 -39.91
N PRO A 590 -30.80 32.90 -39.80
CA PRO A 590 -32.05 32.55 -39.11
C PRO A 590 -32.04 32.91 -37.62
N PHE A 591 -30.90 32.70 -36.96
CA PHE A 591 -30.74 33.01 -35.53
C PHE A 591 -30.71 34.52 -35.27
N ILE A 592 -30.06 35.28 -36.15
CA ILE A 592 -30.08 36.75 -36.07
C ILE A 592 -31.52 37.25 -36.23
N ALA A 593 -32.28 36.69 -37.17
CA ALA A 593 -33.68 37.03 -37.39
C ALA A 593 -34.56 36.71 -36.17
N ALA A 594 -34.41 35.54 -35.56
CA ALA A 594 -35.13 35.16 -34.35
C ALA A 594 -34.89 36.16 -33.19
N LEU A 595 -33.66 36.63 -33.03
CA LEU A 595 -33.31 37.65 -32.02
C LEU A 595 -33.90 39.03 -32.34
N VAL A 596 -34.08 39.36 -33.63
CA VAL A 596 -34.78 40.57 -34.06
C VAL A 596 -36.28 40.47 -33.79
N GLU A 597 -36.92 39.35 -34.11
CA GLU A 597 -38.34 39.10 -33.81
C GLU A 597 -38.63 39.13 -32.31
N LYS A 598 -37.71 38.60 -31.49
CA LYS A 598 -37.78 38.69 -30.02
C LYS A 598 -37.55 40.13 -29.49
N GLY A 599 -37.10 41.06 -30.33
CA GLY A 599 -36.81 42.45 -29.96
C GLY A 599 -35.51 42.65 -29.17
N ALA A 600 -34.65 41.63 -29.16
CA ALA A 600 -33.36 41.67 -28.48
C ALA A 600 -32.28 42.41 -29.29
N VAL A 601 -32.39 42.37 -30.62
CA VAL A 601 -31.45 42.97 -31.58
C VAL A 601 -32.20 43.91 -32.53
N LYS A 602 -31.56 45.03 -32.92
CA LYS A 602 -32.10 45.98 -33.92
C LYS A 602 -31.14 46.30 -35.07
N GLY A 603 -29.87 45.88 -34.99
CA GLY A 603 -28.82 46.36 -35.91
C GLY A 603 -28.38 47.79 -35.62
N TYR A 604 -27.57 48.35 -36.53
CA TYR A 604 -27.03 49.70 -36.48
C TYR A 604 -27.83 50.66 -37.38
N ASP A 605 -27.65 51.98 -37.20
CA ASP A 605 -28.37 53.00 -37.97
C ASP A 605 -28.01 53.00 -39.47
N ASP A 606 -26.91 52.34 -39.85
CA ASP A 606 -26.44 52.17 -41.23
C ASP A 606 -27.00 50.91 -41.92
N ASP A 607 -28.04 50.28 -41.34
CA ASP A 607 -28.68 49.06 -41.85
C ASP A 607 -27.77 47.81 -41.85
N THR A 608 -26.79 47.78 -40.93
CA THR A 608 -25.88 46.63 -40.75
C THR A 608 -26.13 45.89 -39.43
N TYR A 609 -25.78 44.61 -39.38
CA TYR A 609 -25.68 43.80 -38.16
C TYR A 609 -24.24 43.56 -37.71
N ARG A 610 -23.29 43.50 -38.64
CA ARG A 610 -21.86 43.22 -38.46
C ARG A 610 -21.59 41.81 -37.91
N PRO A 611 -22.02 40.74 -38.61
CA PRO A 611 -21.97 39.38 -38.07
C PRO A 611 -20.56 38.86 -37.77
N GLU A 612 -19.56 39.34 -38.52
CA GLU A 612 -18.15 38.93 -38.41
C GLU A 612 -17.34 39.74 -37.38
N GLU A 613 -17.93 40.77 -36.76
CA GLU A 613 -17.26 41.53 -35.71
C GLU A 613 -17.37 40.82 -34.35
N ASN A 614 -16.33 40.92 -33.52
CA ASN A 614 -16.37 40.39 -32.16
C ASN A 614 -17.40 41.15 -31.30
N ILE A 615 -18.23 40.41 -30.57
CA ILE A 615 -19.25 41.01 -29.69
C ILE A 615 -18.61 41.58 -28.43
N LYS A 616 -19.00 42.82 -28.08
CA LYS A 616 -18.67 43.47 -26.81
C LYS A 616 -19.49 42.89 -25.66
N ARG A 617 -18.93 42.88 -24.45
CA ARG A 617 -19.61 42.40 -23.24
C ARG A 617 -20.91 43.17 -22.94
N SER A 618 -20.92 44.50 -23.11
CA SER A 618 -22.12 45.31 -22.86
C SER A 618 -23.26 44.98 -23.83
N HIS A 619 -22.94 44.79 -25.11
CA HIS A 619 -23.93 44.39 -26.12
C HIS A 619 -24.47 42.99 -25.85
N LEU A 620 -23.61 42.04 -25.45
CA LEU A 620 -24.07 40.71 -25.07
C LEU A 620 -25.04 40.78 -23.88
N ALA A 621 -24.73 41.58 -22.86
CA ALA A 621 -25.59 41.72 -21.68
C ALA A 621 -27.01 42.13 -22.05
N LYS A 622 -27.14 43.14 -22.92
CA LYS A 622 -28.43 43.58 -23.44
C LYS A 622 -29.18 42.48 -24.18
N VAL A 623 -28.50 41.70 -25.02
CA VAL A 623 -29.15 40.63 -25.79
C VAL A 623 -29.64 39.52 -24.86
N VAL A 624 -28.77 39.03 -23.96
CA VAL A 624 -29.12 37.95 -23.01
C VAL A 624 -30.29 38.36 -22.12
N VAL A 625 -30.23 39.54 -21.48
CA VAL A 625 -31.33 40.02 -20.62
C VAL A 625 -32.66 40.08 -21.37
N LYS A 626 -32.66 40.63 -22.59
CA LYS A 626 -33.90 40.75 -23.38
C LYS A 626 -34.44 39.41 -23.87
N VAL A 627 -33.57 38.52 -24.31
CA VAL A 627 -34.00 37.21 -24.83
C VAL A 627 -34.56 36.35 -23.71
N PHE A 628 -33.85 36.29 -22.59
CA PHE A 628 -34.23 35.47 -21.45
C PHE A 628 -35.31 36.12 -20.57
N GLY A 629 -35.60 37.41 -20.79
CA GLY A 629 -36.61 38.16 -20.03
C GLY A 629 -36.21 38.42 -18.58
N LEU A 630 -34.91 38.61 -18.33
CA LEU A 630 -34.37 38.74 -16.98
C LEU A 630 -34.76 40.10 -16.37
N GLU A 631 -35.20 40.05 -15.11
CA GLU A 631 -35.42 41.23 -14.28
C GLU A 631 -34.29 41.38 -13.25
N MET A 632 -34.26 42.50 -12.52
CA MET A 632 -33.23 42.74 -11.49
C MET A 632 -33.28 41.64 -10.42
N GLY A 633 -32.14 40.98 -10.19
CA GLY A 633 -32.00 39.92 -9.20
C GLY A 633 -31.78 40.45 -7.78
N GLU A 634 -31.41 39.54 -6.86
CA GLU A 634 -31.25 39.85 -5.44
C GLU A 634 -29.81 40.20 -5.03
N GLU A 635 -28.80 39.87 -5.83
CA GLU A 635 -27.41 40.17 -5.49
C GLU A 635 -27.10 41.67 -5.64
N ASP A 636 -26.60 42.30 -4.58
CA ASP A 636 -26.08 43.66 -4.61
C ASP A 636 -24.62 43.65 -5.10
N VAL A 637 -24.43 43.80 -6.41
CA VAL A 637 -23.12 43.76 -7.07
C VAL A 637 -22.74 45.14 -7.60
N GLU A 638 -21.83 45.82 -6.89
CA GLU A 638 -21.28 47.11 -7.32
C GLU A 638 -20.18 46.92 -8.39
N LEU A 639 -20.37 47.53 -9.56
CA LEU A 639 -19.40 47.52 -10.67
C LEU A 639 -18.83 48.92 -10.93
N THR A 640 -17.50 49.02 -11.01
CA THR A 640 -16.78 50.31 -10.92
C THR A 640 -16.68 51.10 -12.23
N ASP A 641 -16.92 50.46 -13.38
CA ASP A 641 -16.59 51.00 -14.71
C ASP A 641 -17.79 51.08 -15.67
N ILE A 642 -19.02 51.04 -15.16
CA ILE A 642 -20.26 51.01 -15.98
C ILE A 642 -21.10 52.29 -15.91
N ALA A 643 -20.71 53.29 -15.11
CA ALA A 643 -21.53 54.47 -14.83
C ALA A 643 -21.97 55.25 -16.09
N ASP A 644 -21.08 55.37 -17.07
CA ASP A 644 -21.32 56.10 -18.33
C ASP A 644 -21.67 55.18 -19.51
N ASN A 645 -21.89 53.88 -19.26
CA ASN A 645 -22.17 52.91 -20.31
C ASN A 645 -23.66 52.92 -20.72
N SER A 646 -23.95 52.91 -22.02
CA SER A 646 -25.33 52.93 -22.54
C SER A 646 -26.13 51.65 -22.24
N GLU A 647 -25.47 50.55 -21.89
CA GLU A 647 -26.10 49.29 -21.50
C GLU A 647 -26.02 49.02 -19.99
N LYS A 648 -25.71 50.05 -19.17
CA LYS A 648 -25.55 49.94 -17.71
C LYS A 648 -26.63 49.08 -17.04
N GLU A 649 -27.90 49.37 -17.30
CA GLU A 649 -29.04 48.67 -16.68
C GLU A 649 -29.03 47.16 -16.97
N TYR A 650 -28.70 46.75 -18.20
CA TYR A 650 -28.61 45.33 -18.55
C TYR A 650 -27.41 44.64 -17.89
N ILE A 651 -26.32 45.37 -17.68
CA ILE A 651 -25.14 44.85 -16.99
C ILE A 651 -25.46 44.63 -15.51
N GLU A 652 -26.18 45.57 -14.87
CA GLU A 652 -26.65 45.45 -13.48
C GLU A 652 -27.61 44.26 -13.30
N ILE A 653 -28.50 44.03 -14.28
CA ILE A 653 -29.39 42.85 -14.27
C ILE A 653 -28.58 41.55 -14.33
N LEU A 654 -27.59 41.43 -15.23
CA LEU A 654 -26.75 40.22 -15.25
C LEU A 654 -25.98 40.02 -13.94
N ALA A 655 -25.46 41.10 -13.36
CA ALA A 655 -24.66 41.02 -12.14
C ALA A 655 -25.52 40.62 -10.94
N SER A 656 -26.70 41.22 -10.79
CA SER A 656 -27.64 40.92 -9.69
C SER A 656 -28.24 39.52 -9.73
N ASN A 657 -28.25 38.89 -10.91
CA ASN A 657 -28.64 37.49 -11.08
C ASN A 657 -27.44 36.51 -11.00
N GLY A 658 -26.24 36.99 -10.66
CA GLY A 658 -25.04 36.15 -10.52
C GLY A 658 -24.41 35.64 -11.83
N LEU A 659 -24.92 36.06 -13.00
CA LEU A 659 -24.44 35.62 -14.32
C LEU A 659 -23.04 36.16 -14.63
N VAL A 660 -22.68 37.30 -14.04
CA VAL A 660 -21.36 37.92 -14.15
C VAL A 660 -20.91 38.44 -12.80
N LYS A 661 -19.60 38.31 -12.51
CA LYS A 661 -18.95 38.93 -11.36
C LYS A 661 -17.83 39.83 -11.89
N GLY A 662 -17.66 41.02 -11.30
CA GLY A 662 -16.58 41.94 -11.69
C GLY A 662 -15.20 41.28 -11.55
N TYR A 663 -14.20 41.77 -12.28
CA TYR A 663 -12.86 41.17 -12.29
C TYR A 663 -12.13 41.40 -10.95
N GLY A 664 -11.98 40.34 -10.15
CA GLY A 664 -11.20 40.36 -8.92
C GLY A 664 -11.57 41.52 -7.98
N ASP A 665 -10.57 42.09 -7.31
CA ASP A 665 -10.77 43.18 -6.36
C ASP A 665 -11.14 44.52 -7.02
N THR A 666 -10.93 44.68 -8.34
CA THR A 666 -11.22 45.95 -9.03
C THR A 666 -12.71 46.12 -9.32
N LYS A 667 -13.49 45.03 -9.25
CA LYS A 667 -14.93 44.99 -9.54
C LYS A 667 -15.29 45.61 -10.90
N GLU A 668 -14.37 45.57 -11.86
CA GLU A 668 -14.63 46.06 -13.23
C GLU A 668 -15.47 45.04 -14.01
N PHE A 669 -16.39 45.50 -14.85
CA PHE A 669 -17.10 44.67 -15.83
C PHE A 669 -16.42 44.65 -17.20
N ARG A 670 -15.72 45.74 -17.56
CA ARG A 670 -15.03 45.98 -18.84
C ARG A 670 -15.99 45.93 -20.03
N PRO A 671 -16.96 46.86 -20.13
CA PRO A 671 -18.07 46.78 -21.08
C PRO A 671 -17.65 46.73 -22.55
N ASP A 672 -16.58 47.44 -22.92
CA ASP A 672 -16.06 47.49 -24.30
C ASP A 672 -15.16 46.31 -24.68
N ARG A 673 -14.80 45.44 -23.72
CA ARG A 673 -13.98 44.27 -24.00
C ARG A 673 -14.81 43.24 -24.77
N THR A 674 -14.18 42.55 -25.72
CA THR A 674 -14.79 41.40 -26.38
C THR A 674 -14.82 40.19 -25.47
N ILE A 675 -15.84 39.35 -25.64
CA ILE A 675 -16.07 38.16 -24.81
C ILE A 675 -15.43 36.91 -25.40
N SER A 676 -14.95 36.01 -24.54
CA SER A 676 -14.51 34.67 -24.96
C SER A 676 -15.67 33.68 -25.05
N ARG A 677 -15.45 32.53 -25.71
CA ARG A 677 -16.43 31.46 -25.80
C ARG A 677 -16.77 30.86 -24.44
N ALA A 678 -15.79 30.68 -23.57
CA ALA A 678 -16.02 30.20 -22.20
C ALA A 678 -16.84 31.18 -21.35
N GLU A 679 -16.59 32.48 -21.48
CA GLU A 679 -17.38 33.51 -20.79
C GLU A 679 -18.83 33.53 -21.29
N LEU A 680 -19.05 33.38 -22.60
CA LEU A 680 -20.40 33.25 -23.16
C LEU A 680 -21.07 31.95 -22.68
N ALA A 681 -20.36 30.83 -22.66
CA ALA A 681 -20.90 29.55 -22.21
C ALA A 681 -21.42 29.63 -20.77
N LYS A 682 -20.60 30.20 -19.86
CA LYS A 682 -21.01 30.45 -18.47
C LYS A 682 -22.28 31.29 -18.38
N ILE A 683 -22.35 32.41 -19.10
CA ILE A 683 -23.51 33.30 -19.04
C ILE A 683 -24.78 32.59 -19.52
N LEU A 684 -24.69 31.80 -20.59
CA LEU A 684 -25.84 31.07 -21.13
C LEU A 684 -26.29 29.93 -20.21
N ALA A 685 -25.38 29.10 -19.74
CA ALA A 685 -25.70 28.00 -18.83
C ALA A 685 -26.42 28.51 -17.57
N LEU A 686 -25.91 29.59 -16.96
CA LEU A 686 -26.54 30.22 -15.80
C LEU A 686 -27.89 30.88 -16.15
N ALA A 687 -28.02 31.51 -17.32
CA ALA A 687 -29.29 32.11 -17.75
C ALA A 687 -30.38 31.06 -18.01
N MET A 688 -30.01 29.90 -18.55
CA MET A 688 -30.91 28.77 -18.78
C MET A 688 -31.40 28.19 -17.44
N ASP A 689 -30.51 28.03 -16.46
CA ASP A 689 -30.87 27.52 -15.14
C ASP A 689 -31.91 28.42 -14.45
N LEU A 690 -31.77 29.74 -14.56
CA LEU A 690 -32.77 30.70 -14.07
C LEU A 690 -34.14 30.59 -14.75
N GLN A 691 -34.20 30.13 -16.00
CA GLN A 691 -35.48 29.87 -16.69
C GLN A 691 -36.09 28.52 -16.34
N ALA A 692 -35.26 27.54 -15.96
CA ALA A 692 -35.71 26.20 -15.60
C ALA A 692 -36.43 26.16 -14.24
N VAL A 693 -36.19 27.15 -13.36
CA VAL A 693 -36.92 27.31 -12.10
C VAL A 693 -38.34 27.81 -12.38
N PRO A 694 -39.39 26.98 -12.23
CA PRO A 694 -40.76 27.49 -12.25
C PRO A 694 -40.92 28.37 -11.02
N GLY A 695 -41.55 29.54 -11.17
CA GLY A 695 -41.75 30.50 -10.09
C GLY A 695 -42.17 29.85 -8.77
N THR A 696 -41.59 30.37 -7.68
CA THR A 696 -41.99 30.27 -6.26
C THR A 696 -43.24 29.47 -5.94
#